data_AF-A0A4S9K508-F1
#
_entry.id   AF-A0A4S9K508-F1
#
_cell.length_a   1.000
_cell.length_b   1.000
_cell.length_c   1.000
_cell.angle_alpha   90.00
_cell.angle_beta   90.00
_cell.angle_gamma   90.00
#
_symmetry.space_group_name_H-M   'P 1'
#
loop_
_entity.id
_entity.type
_entity.pdbx_description
1 polymer ?
#
loop_
_entity_poly.entity_id
_entity_poly.type
_entity_poly.pdbx_seq_one_letter_code
_entity_poly.pdbx_strand_id
1 'polypeptide(L)'
;MISQLANLPGIGVLLGLLLILNYIVPAILSPLRNVKGPAVARFSRFWEIFETWRGRLEQVTIALHEQYGPVVRLSPNRYSLSDPSVIKTIYGIGSHFAKSDFYTVFGAPPNLGHKDVFSETSNAKHALERKKTSNMYAMSSLVSYEPFVDKVNLEFTNALADHARHDRAFDLFTWMQYYAFDVIGEITIGRSFGLIQAGHDKDGLLHAIHTGNVVYGSSMGLIPELNPWFFWFASSLRIKNHWQTIQKVILREIGARMRSTNPEDRMDFMAKCIELKKVGKLDDATMNNVVGSNIGAGSDTTGLSLTATMYYLMKYPSCLQRLRDELDTAAKAGALSDPVTFFEGQKLTYMQAVIKESLRMHPAVGQILSRVVPEGGAQLAGIQFPAGTVVGVNPWVIHRDEKIWGQDVHAFNPERWLADKERVAYMDQHFLAASARTCIGKNISLLEITKLLPQLVRKFDFEPAGNTDWTTSSGWFVKQSIQVKTDSNAATMGSEPFQTVLLTKDNNTEVEHEERFGLVSPWDHYYSPINSAPQGRFECELDDMVVFGNIPKAINGTWYRVIIDPHFAPQPGTPFTEGDGNICAFRIQNSKVSMKIKYVQTERWLLERKAGQRLFGRYRNPYDNHPCVRLANDATGNTNVIYWGGKLLALAERGLPYALDPDTLETLGADPYAGQTVAKTFSAHPKVDPFKEELVAWSYQAKGLGSSDICVFNVDPQGRIGNENWFKDNTAGWPHDGWVTENWIVLSVMPFEVNSDEALKAGADHWTFIPDRPAEFLVAPRKASSPHHPGWKAGEFRKYTWDHGLIIHVGNAWETEDGKLELESHFISFNVFPMWSPKNYKSPKPAGDWYRWTIDLDKPDGSRIPGGRKMIEGVFDFPQVDERFLTRKTSIAFIGGFAEAYESERPVFNKIIKFNTETGVKEVFRVPRDGSVAEPAFIPRSEDAPEGDGWLIFYVERTSSPKGQLMILDTADFSKPVAIVQMPFTTRNQVHGNWVPNPNPEQPLPLLTGPIKDVKPTTKYSQLSRID
;
A
#
# COMPACT_ATOMS: atom_id res chain seq x y z
N MET A 1 61.32 34.65 -48.39
CA MET A 1 61.04 33.54 -47.44
C MET A 1 59.85 32.69 -47.93
N ILE A 2 59.81 32.34 -49.23
CA ILE A 2 58.75 31.52 -49.87
C ILE A 2 59.39 30.31 -50.61
N SER A 3 60.69 30.03 -50.37
CA SER A 3 61.44 28.91 -50.98
C SER A 3 61.56 27.67 -50.09
N GLN A 4 60.88 27.60 -48.93
CA GLN A 4 60.91 26.42 -48.05
C GLN A 4 59.68 25.51 -48.12
N LEU A 5 58.68 25.82 -48.96
CA LEU A 5 57.48 24.99 -49.15
C LEU A 5 57.67 23.85 -50.18
N ALA A 6 58.88 23.67 -50.74
CA ALA A 6 59.19 22.62 -51.70
C ALA A 6 59.35 21.21 -51.08
N ASN A 7 59.27 21.05 -49.75
CA ASN A 7 59.36 19.76 -49.05
C ASN A 7 58.01 19.18 -48.59
N LEU A 8 56.88 19.78 -48.97
CA LEU A 8 55.54 19.26 -48.67
C LEU A 8 55.27 17.84 -49.23
N PRO A 9 55.76 17.44 -50.43
CA PRO A 9 55.62 16.07 -50.91
C PRO A 9 56.43 15.08 -50.05
N GLY A 10 57.63 15.47 -49.62
CA GLY A 10 58.52 14.64 -48.81
C GLY A 10 57.96 14.36 -47.40
N ILE A 11 57.34 15.36 -46.78
CA ILE A 11 56.67 15.20 -45.48
C ILE A 11 55.42 14.32 -45.62
N GLY A 12 54.62 14.50 -46.68
CA GLY A 12 53.47 13.64 -46.94
C GLY A 12 53.85 12.18 -47.23
N VAL A 13 54.91 11.96 -48.01
CA VAL A 13 55.47 10.63 -48.30
C VAL A 13 56.09 10.00 -47.04
N LEU A 14 56.80 10.78 -46.23
CA LEU A 14 57.37 10.33 -44.96
C LEU A 14 56.28 9.95 -43.95
N LEU A 15 55.24 10.77 -43.81
CA LEU A 15 54.08 10.48 -42.95
C LEU A 15 53.30 9.26 -43.45
N GLY A 16 53.13 9.13 -44.77
CA GLY A 16 52.54 7.95 -45.40
C GLY A 16 53.37 6.68 -45.14
N LEU A 17 54.69 6.73 -45.31
CA LEU A 17 55.60 5.63 -45.01
C LEU A 17 55.61 5.28 -43.52
N LEU A 18 55.61 6.27 -42.63
CA LEU A 18 55.54 6.05 -41.18
C LEU A 18 54.23 5.41 -40.77
N LEU A 19 53.10 5.83 -41.36
CA LEU A 19 51.79 5.20 -41.14
C LEU A 19 51.78 3.76 -41.66
N ILE A 20 52.28 3.52 -42.87
CA ILE A 20 52.39 2.17 -43.46
C ILE A 20 53.28 1.27 -42.58
N LEU A 21 54.45 1.74 -42.16
CA LEU A 21 55.34 1.00 -41.27
C LEU A 21 54.68 0.72 -39.92
N ASN A 22 53.97 1.71 -39.34
CA ASN A 22 53.29 1.58 -38.06
C ASN A 22 52.16 0.53 -38.07
N TYR A 23 51.52 0.27 -39.21
CA TYR A 23 50.46 -0.75 -39.32
C TYR A 23 50.97 -2.11 -39.86
N ILE A 24 51.92 -2.12 -40.78
CA ILE A 24 52.41 -3.35 -41.44
C ILE A 24 53.49 -4.06 -40.61
N VAL A 25 54.44 -3.32 -40.01
CA VAL A 25 55.55 -3.94 -39.28
C VAL A 25 55.06 -4.72 -38.05
N PRO A 26 54.19 -4.17 -37.17
CA PRO A 26 53.65 -4.95 -36.06
C PRO A 26 52.84 -6.17 -36.50
N ALA A 27 52.12 -6.06 -37.63
CA ALA A 27 51.33 -7.16 -38.18
C ALA A 27 52.19 -8.35 -38.66
N ILE A 28 53.36 -8.09 -39.24
CA ILE A 28 54.28 -9.14 -39.74
C ILE A 28 55.12 -9.74 -38.60
N LEU A 29 55.57 -8.88 -37.68
CA LEU A 29 56.43 -9.29 -36.55
C LEU A 29 55.63 -9.89 -35.38
N SER A 30 54.30 -9.80 -35.39
CA SER A 30 53.45 -10.35 -34.32
C SER A 30 53.65 -11.87 -34.16
N PRO A 31 53.84 -12.38 -32.93
CA PRO A 31 53.86 -13.82 -32.65
C PRO A 31 52.52 -14.49 -32.97
N LEU A 32 51.44 -13.71 -33.07
CA LEU A 32 50.09 -14.15 -33.39
C LEU A 32 49.73 -13.94 -34.87
N ARG A 33 50.71 -13.74 -35.77
CA ARG A 33 50.48 -13.50 -37.21
C ARG A 33 49.66 -14.60 -37.90
N ASN A 34 49.81 -15.84 -37.46
CA ASN A 34 49.15 -17.02 -38.03
C ASN A 34 47.66 -17.15 -37.63
N VAL A 35 47.19 -16.37 -36.65
CA VAL A 35 45.77 -16.36 -36.29
C VAL A 35 44.94 -15.81 -37.46
N LYS A 36 43.89 -16.55 -37.82
CA LYS A 36 43.03 -16.24 -38.97
C LYS A 36 41.94 -15.21 -38.60
N GLY A 37 41.36 -14.59 -39.61
CA GLY A 37 40.37 -13.53 -39.49
C GLY A 37 40.32 -12.70 -40.78
N PRO A 38 39.48 -11.67 -40.86
CA PRO A 38 39.40 -10.77 -42.01
C PRO A 38 40.77 -10.17 -42.35
N ALA A 39 41.11 -10.09 -43.65
CA ALA A 39 42.44 -9.65 -44.07
C ALA A 39 42.78 -8.23 -43.58
N VAL A 40 41.80 -7.31 -43.61
CA VAL A 40 41.96 -5.91 -43.18
C VAL A 40 42.13 -5.81 -41.65
N ALA A 41 41.50 -6.70 -40.88
CA ALA A 41 41.59 -6.76 -39.42
C ALA A 41 43.00 -7.06 -38.90
N ARG A 42 43.90 -7.54 -39.76
CA ARG A 42 45.32 -7.72 -39.42
C ARG A 42 46.06 -6.40 -39.26
N PHE A 43 45.68 -5.38 -40.03
CA PHE A 43 46.42 -4.13 -40.15
C PHE A 43 45.71 -2.96 -39.47
N SER A 44 44.38 -2.99 -39.36
CA SER A 44 43.62 -1.86 -38.82
C SER A 44 42.38 -2.30 -38.04
N ARG A 45 41.97 -1.47 -37.07
CA ARG A 45 40.69 -1.57 -36.36
C ARG A 45 39.49 -1.12 -37.21
N PHE A 46 39.73 -0.48 -38.35
CA PHE A 46 38.68 0.08 -39.21
C PHE A 46 37.64 -0.95 -39.61
N TRP A 47 38.05 -2.18 -39.93
CA TRP A 47 37.11 -3.25 -40.29
C TRP A 47 36.12 -3.53 -39.16
N GLU A 48 36.60 -3.68 -37.93
CA GLU A 48 35.75 -3.96 -36.77
C GLU A 48 34.83 -2.77 -36.45
N ILE A 49 35.35 -1.53 -36.56
CA ILE A 49 34.55 -0.30 -36.39
C ILE A 49 33.45 -0.22 -37.44
N PHE A 50 33.76 -0.53 -38.70
CA PHE A 50 32.81 -0.50 -39.80
C PHE A 50 31.70 -1.54 -39.61
N GLU A 51 32.04 -2.78 -39.26
CA GLU A 51 31.03 -3.81 -38.99
C GLU A 51 30.21 -3.52 -37.73
N THR A 52 30.81 -2.88 -36.72
CA THR A 52 30.08 -2.36 -35.55
C THR A 52 29.08 -1.28 -35.96
N TRP A 53 29.48 -0.32 -36.78
CA TRP A 53 28.61 0.75 -37.27
C TRP A 53 27.46 0.24 -38.15
N ARG A 54 27.68 -0.84 -38.90
CA ARG A 54 26.63 -1.52 -39.69
C ARG A 54 25.59 -2.25 -38.85
N GLY A 55 25.85 -2.45 -37.56
CA GLY A 55 24.85 -2.98 -36.65
C GLY A 55 24.67 -4.50 -36.68
N ARG A 56 25.67 -5.29 -37.09
CA ARG A 56 25.54 -6.76 -37.26
C ARG A 56 26.75 -7.58 -36.77
N LEU A 57 27.54 -7.04 -35.85
CA LEU A 57 28.83 -7.62 -35.46
C LEU A 57 28.70 -9.04 -34.85
N GLU A 58 27.60 -9.33 -34.15
CA GLU A 58 27.30 -10.63 -33.56
C GLU A 58 27.16 -11.73 -34.63
N GLN A 59 26.45 -11.43 -35.73
CA GLN A 59 26.26 -12.36 -36.85
C GLN A 59 27.57 -12.56 -37.59
N VAL A 60 28.32 -11.47 -37.83
CA VAL A 60 29.64 -11.53 -38.45
C VAL A 60 30.59 -12.37 -37.61
N THR A 61 30.59 -12.22 -36.29
CA THR A 61 31.49 -12.97 -35.41
C THR A 61 31.16 -14.46 -35.39
N ILE A 62 29.88 -14.85 -35.45
CA ILE A 62 29.46 -16.26 -35.62
C ILE A 62 30.04 -16.83 -36.91
N ALA A 63 29.80 -16.17 -38.06
CA ALA A 63 30.27 -16.62 -39.36
C ALA A 63 31.81 -16.74 -39.42
N LEU A 64 32.52 -15.84 -38.74
CA LEU A 64 33.98 -15.90 -38.66
C LEU A 64 34.48 -17.10 -37.85
N HIS A 65 33.81 -17.47 -36.77
CA HIS A 65 34.17 -18.64 -35.98
C HIS A 65 33.84 -19.95 -36.72
N GLU A 66 32.75 -20.00 -37.47
CA GLU A 66 32.43 -21.11 -38.38
C GLU A 66 33.52 -21.27 -39.46
N GLN A 67 34.00 -20.16 -40.03
CA GLN A 67 35.00 -20.18 -41.09
C GLN A 67 36.44 -20.48 -40.60
N TYR A 68 36.85 -19.88 -39.49
CA TYR A 68 38.25 -19.84 -39.06
C TYR A 68 38.55 -20.69 -37.82
N GLY A 69 37.53 -21.17 -37.12
CA GLY A 69 37.66 -22.04 -35.95
C GLY A 69 37.64 -21.29 -34.61
N PRO A 70 38.20 -21.89 -33.53
CA PRO A 70 37.98 -21.43 -32.16
C PRO A 70 38.67 -20.11 -31.79
N VAL A 71 39.60 -19.62 -32.63
CA VAL A 71 40.35 -18.39 -32.39
C VAL A 71 40.32 -17.51 -33.64
N VAL A 72 39.71 -16.33 -33.51
CA VAL A 72 39.49 -15.38 -34.61
C VAL A 72 40.10 -14.03 -34.27
N ARG A 73 40.86 -13.45 -35.21
CA ARG A 73 41.33 -12.05 -35.12
C ARG A 73 40.20 -11.10 -35.54
N LEU A 74 39.82 -10.19 -34.64
CA LEU A 74 38.84 -9.13 -34.93
C LEU A 74 39.51 -7.79 -35.30
N SER A 75 40.66 -7.49 -34.68
CA SER A 75 41.47 -6.32 -35.01
C SER A 75 42.93 -6.54 -34.55
N PRO A 76 43.88 -5.63 -34.85
CA PRO A 76 45.25 -5.78 -34.38
C PRO A 76 45.28 -5.92 -32.86
N ASN A 77 45.95 -6.96 -32.37
CA ASN A 77 46.06 -7.28 -30.93
C ASN A 77 44.72 -7.60 -30.22
N ARG A 78 43.64 -7.91 -30.96
CA ARG A 78 42.32 -8.23 -30.38
C ARG A 78 41.68 -9.46 -31.02
N TYR A 79 41.30 -10.42 -30.17
CA TYR A 79 40.90 -11.76 -30.59
C TYR A 79 39.62 -12.24 -29.90
N SER A 80 38.75 -12.88 -30.69
CA SER A 80 37.58 -13.60 -30.21
C SER A 80 37.90 -15.08 -30.06
N LEU A 81 37.50 -15.66 -28.94
CA LEU A 81 37.70 -17.05 -28.57
C LEU A 81 36.35 -17.74 -28.39
N SER A 82 36.21 -18.97 -28.87
CA SER A 82 35.00 -19.78 -28.71
C SER A 82 35.27 -21.15 -28.08
N ASP A 83 36.44 -21.36 -27.47
CA ASP A 83 36.76 -22.60 -26.77
C ASP A 83 36.15 -22.59 -25.35
N PRO A 84 35.33 -23.59 -24.97
CA PRO A 84 34.72 -23.66 -23.64
C PRO A 84 35.72 -23.60 -22.48
N SER A 85 36.92 -24.17 -22.65
CA SER A 85 37.94 -24.25 -21.60
C SER A 85 38.50 -22.89 -21.18
N VAL A 86 38.41 -21.87 -22.04
CA VAL A 86 38.98 -20.55 -21.76
C VAL A 86 38.09 -19.70 -20.84
N ILE A 87 36.80 -20.03 -20.70
CA ILE A 87 35.85 -19.23 -19.90
C ILE A 87 36.30 -19.14 -18.45
N LYS A 88 36.65 -20.29 -17.83
CA LYS A 88 37.10 -20.35 -16.44
C LYS A 88 38.42 -19.60 -16.24
N THR A 89 39.33 -19.67 -17.20
CA THR A 89 40.63 -18.98 -17.13
C THR A 89 40.48 -17.46 -17.23
N ILE A 90 39.67 -16.97 -18.18
CA ILE A 90 39.53 -15.55 -18.47
C ILE A 90 38.56 -14.86 -17.49
N TYR A 91 37.48 -15.53 -17.09
CA TYR A 91 36.40 -14.93 -16.29
C TYR A 91 36.17 -15.57 -14.94
N GLY A 92 36.94 -16.60 -14.55
CA GLY A 92 36.77 -17.30 -13.28
C GLY A 92 37.15 -16.46 -12.06
N ILE A 93 36.73 -16.94 -10.88
CA ILE A 93 37.07 -16.33 -9.59
C ILE A 93 38.60 -16.35 -9.44
N GLY A 94 39.19 -15.21 -9.06
CA GLY A 94 40.65 -15.07 -8.93
C GLY A 94 41.40 -14.84 -10.24
N SER A 95 40.72 -14.71 -11.38
CA SER A 95 41.39 -14.44 -12.66
C SER A 95 42.13 -13.09 -12.67
N HIS A 96 43.38 -13.13 -13.15
CA HIS A 96 44.24 -11.95 -13.30
C HIS A 96 43.95 -11.14 -14.58
N PHE A 97 43.05 -11.61 -15.44
CA PHE A 97 42.67 -10.94 -16.68
C PHE A 97 41.86 -9.67 -16.37
N ALA A 98 42.45 -8.50 -16.62
CA ALA A 98 41.81 -7.20 -16.40
C ALA A 98 40.83 -6.84 -17.53
N LYS A 99 39.85 -5.96 -17.28
CA LYS A 99 39.02 -5.41 -18.38
C LYS A 99 39.93 -4.55 -19.27
N SER A 100 39.71 -4.60 -20.59
CA SER A 100 40.45 -3.76 -21.52
C SER A 100 39.98 -2.30 -21.49
N ASP A 101 40.74 -1.39 -22.11
CA ASP A 101 40.37 0.03 -22.19
C ASP A 101 39.08 0.29 -22.97
N PHE A 102 38.54 -0.73 -23.66
CA PHE A 102 37.23 -0.70 -24.29
C PHE A 102 36.11 -0.24 -23.34
N TYR A 103 36.18 -0.60 -22.06
CA TYR A 103 35.12 -0.25 -21.10
C TYR A 103 35.18 1.22 -20.62
N THR A 104 36.31 1.90 -20.83
CA THR A 104 36.52 3.25 -20.28
C THR A 104 35.58 4.30 -20.87
N VAL A 105 35.12 4.10 -22.11
CA VAL A 105 34.23 5.05 -22.81
C VAL A 105 32.77 5.01 -22.34
N PHE A 106 32.39 3.97 -21.58
CA PHE A 106 31.04 3.82 -21.04
C PHE A 106 30.85 4.53 -19.68
N GLY A 107 31.95 4.97 -19.06
CA GLY A 107 31.94 5.68 -17.80
C GLY A 107 31.90 7.19 -17.96
N ALA A 108 32.17 7.89 -16.86
CA ALA A 108 32.25 9.35 -16.86
C ALA A 108 33.36 9.87 -17.80
N PRO A 109 33.17 11.09 -18.38
CA PRO A 109 34.18 11.76 -19.18
C PRO A 109 35.57 11.78 -18.50
N PRO A 110 36.67 11.63 -19.26
CA PRO A 110 38.03 11.51 -18.71
C PRO A 110 38.45 12.64 -17.76
N ASN A 111 37.91 13.85 -17.97
CA ASN A 111 38.21 15.05 -17.18
C ASN A 111 37.61 15.05 -15.76
N LEU A 112 36.70 14.12 -15.44
CA LEU A 112 36.07 14.02 -14.11
C LEU A 112 36.80 13.06 -13.17
N GLY A 113 37.78 12.27 -13.64
CA GLY A 113 38.70 11.49 -12.80
C GLY A 113 38.11 10.30 -12.02
N HIS A 114 36.79 10.05 -12.10
CA HIS A 114 36.12 8.96 -11.38
C HIS A 114 35.55 7.92 -12.34
N LYS A 115 35.79 6.62 -12.06
CA LYS A 115 35.25 5.48 -12.81
C LYS A 115 34.19 4.74 -11.99
N ASP A 116 33.13 4.30 -12.64
CA ASP A 116 32.13 3.41 -12.05
C ASP A 116 32.56 1.93 -12.14
N VAL A 117 31.79 1.03 -11.51
CA VAL A 117 32.10 -0.41 -11.46
C VAL A 117 32.11 -1.06 -12.86
N PHE A 118 31.34 -0.54 -13.82
CA PHE A 118 31.33 -1.03 -15.19
C PHE A 118 32.59 -0.60 -15.96
N SER A 119 33.02 0.66 -15.84
CA SER A 119 34.17 1.24 -16.57
C SER A 119 35.54 1.03 -15.90
N GLU A 120 35.58 0.63 -14.63
CA GLU A 120 36.83 0.34 -13.91
C GLU A 120 37.56 -0.89 -14.46
N THR A 121 38.81 -0.69 -14.88
CA THR A 121 39.66 -1.71 -15.52
C THR A 121 40.54 -2.47 -14.55
N SER A 122 40.93 -1.84 -13.43
CA SER A 122 41.73 -2.46 -12.37
C SER A 122 40.90 -3.44 -11.55
N ASN A 123 41.35 -4.69 -11.47
CA ASN A 123 40.67 -5.73 -10.68
C ASN A 123 40.58 -5.38 -9.19
N ALA A 124 41.64 -4.77 -8.63
CA ALA A 124 41.69 -4.38 -7.23
C ALA A 124 40.72 -3.24 -6.92
N LYS A 125 40.73 -2.17 -7.74
CA LYS A 125 39.79 -1.05 -7.57
C LYS A 125 38.35 -1.48 -7.81
N HIS A 126 38.09 -2.28 -8.84
CA HIS A 126 36.77 -2.84 -9.09
C HIS A 126 36.24 -3.66 -7.90
N ALA A 127 37.08 -4.52 -7.30
CA ALA A 127 36.70 -5.29 -6.12
C ALA A 127 36.39 -4.39 -4.92
N LEU A 128 37.18 -3.32 -4.72
CA LEU A 128 36.97 -2.33 -3.67
C LEU A 128 35.64 -1.58 -3.86
N GLU A 129 35.40 -1.02 -5.04
CA GLU A 129 34.18 -0.26 -5.34
C GLU A 129 32.93 -1.14 -5.29
N ARG A 130 32.99 -2.36 -5.84
CA ARG A 130 31.88 -3.33 -5.76
C ARG A 130 31.54 -3.70 -4.31
N LYS A 131 32.54 -3.84 -3.44
CA LYS A 131 32.34 -4.19 -2.03
C LYS A 131 31.56 -3.12 -1.26
N LYS A 132 31.67 -1.84 -1.65
CA LYS A 132 30.96 -0.74 -0.99
C LYS A 132 29.43 -0.84 -1.14
N THR A 133 28.93 -1.43 -2.22
CA THR A 133 27.50 -1.37 -2.59
C THR A 133 26.85 -2.73 -2.83
N SER A 134 27.60 -3.84 -2.83
CA SER A 134 27.08 -5.17 -3.18
C SER A 134 25.92 -5.67 -2.30
N ASN A 135 25.81 -5.22 -1.05
CA ASN A 135 24.71 -5.57 -0.14
C ASN A 135 23.34 -5.06 -0.62
N MET A 136 23.31 -3.92 -1.30
CA MET A 136 22.07 -3.33 -1.84
C MET A 136 21.51 -4.13 -3.02
N TYR A 137 22.33 -4.98 -3.63
CA TYR A 137 21.99 -5.87 -4.74
C TYR A 137 21.82 -7.35 -4.33
N ALA A 138 21.97 -7.66 -3.04
CA ALA A 138 21.82 -9.01 -2.52
C ALA A 138 20.36 -9.48 -2.57
N MET A 139 20.14 -10.80 -2.65
CA MET A 139 18.81 -11.41 -2.65
C MET A 139 17.95 -10.96 -1.44
N SER A 140 18.57 -10.80 -0.27
CA SER A 140 17.89 -10.32 0.94
C SER A 140 17.37 -8.88 0.82
N SER A 141 17.97 -8.04 -0.03
CA SER A 141 17.51 -6.69 -0.30
C SER A 141 16.34 -6.65 -1.29
N LEU A 142 16.15 -7.68 -2.13
CA LEU A 142 15.10 -7.69 -3.14
C LEU A 142 13.69 -7.69 -2.53
N VAL A 143 13.49 -8.32 -1.37
CA VAL A 143 12.21 -8.31 -0.66
C VAL A 143 11.73 -6.89 -0.37
N SER A 144 12.66 -5.98 -0.03
CA SER A 144 12.32 -4.56 0.18
C SER A 144 11.97 -3.80 -1.10
N TYR A 145 12.35 -4.32 -2.27
CA TYR A 145 12.10 -3.70 -3.56
C TYR A 145 10.85 -4.25 -4.25
N GLU A 146 10.37 -5.40 -3.80
CA GLU A 146 9.27 -6.12 -4.43
C GLU A 146 7.97 -5.29 -4.57
N PRO A 147 7.54 -4.50 -3.55
CA PRO A 147 6.36 -3.63 -3.70
C PRO A 147 6.51 -2.56 -4.78
N PHE A 148 7.74 -2.11 -5.05
CA PHE A 148 8.03 -1.14 -6.11
C PHE A 148 7.82 -1.75 -7.50
N VAL A 149 8.16 -3.04 -7.65
CA VAL A 149 7.94 -3.80 -8.88
C VAL A 149 6.44 -4.08 -9.08
N ASP A 150 5.70 -4.40 -8.00
CA ASP A 150 4.26 -4.64 -8.08
C ASP A 150 3.48 -3.41 -8.57
N LYS A 151 3.84 -2.23 -8.09
CA LYS A 151 3.27 -0.97 -8.55
C LYS A 151 3.42 -0.80 -10.07
N VAL A 152 4.64 -0.98 -10.59
CA VAL A 152 4.93 -0.77 -12.02
C VAL A 152 4.39 -1.92 -12.87
N ASN A 153 4.32 -3.15 -12.35
CA ASN A 153 3.64 -4.27 -13.00
C ASN A 153 2.19 -3.92 -13.30
N LEU A 154 1.47 -3.37 -12.31
CA LEU A 154 0.09 -2.94 -12.48
C LEU A 154 0.01 -1.83 -13.55
N GLU A 155 0.81 -0.77 -13.44
CA GLU A 155 0.83 0.31 -14.45
C GLU A 155 1.08 -0.22 -15.87
N PHE A 156 1.99 -1.19 -16.02
CA PHE A 156 2.32 -1.80 -17.31
C PHE A 156 1.21 -2.69 -17.85
N THR A 157 0.65 -3.59 -17.03
CA THR A 157 -0.46 -4.45 -17.46
C THR A 157 -1.68 -3.62 -17.84
N ASN A 158 -1.93 -2.50 -17.15
CA ASN A 158 -3.04 -1.60 -17.46
C ASN A 158 -2.85 -0.93 -18.82
N ALA A 159 -1.62 -0.50 -19.10
CA ALA A 159 -1.29 0.08 -20.38
C ALA A 159 -1.38 -0.94 -21.53
N LEU A 160 -0.93 -2.18 -21.32
CA LEU A 160 -1.10 -3.26 -22.30
C LEU A 160 -2.57 -3.61 -22.54
N ALA A 161 -3.39 -3.65 -21.48
CA ALA A 161 -4.84 -3.82 -21.61
C ALA A 161 -5.51 -2.65 -22.35
N ASP A 162 -4.98 -1.42 -22.23
CA ASP A 162 -5.41 -0.28 -23.03
C ASP A 162 -5.01 -0.42 -24.51
N HIS A 163 -3.81 -0.97 -24.80
CA HIS A 163 -3.40 -1.32 -26.15
C HIS A 163 -4.29 -2.40 -26.77
N ALA A 164 -4.62 -3.44 -26.01
CA ALA A 164 -5.51 -4.52 -26.44
C ALA A 164 -6.91 -3.99 -26.76
N ARG A 165 -7.52 -3.21 -25.85
CA ARG A 165 -8.86 -2.62 -26.04
C ARG A 165 -9.00 -1.74 -27.29
N HIS A 166 -7.92 -1.09 -27.69
CA HIS A 166 -7.91 -0.18 -28.85
C HIS A 166 -7.22 -0.78 -30.09
N ASP A 167 -6.87 -2.07 -30.06
CA ASP A 167 -6.16 -2.78 -31.15
C ASP A 167 -4.89 -2.03 -31.64
N ARG A 168 -4.16 -1.41 -30.71
CA ARG A 168 -3.00 -0.57 -31.03
C ARG A 168 -1.72 -1.40 -31.03
N ALA A 169 -1.12 -1.54 -32.21
CA ALA A 169 0.23 -2.07 -32.33
C ALA A 169 1.26 -1.19 -31.62
N PHE A 170 2.27 -1.81 -31.03
CA PHE A 170 3.38 -1.11 -30.39
C PHE A 170 4.71 -1.87 -30.54
N ASP A 171 5.83 -1.16 -30.42
CA ASP A 171 7.16 -1.79 -30.42
C ASP A 171 7.40 -2.48 -29.06
N LEU A 172 7.53 -3.81 -29.09
CA LEU A 172 7.65 -4.63 -27.89
C LEU A 172 8.88 -4.26 -27.05
N PHE A 173 10.02 -4.01 -27.70
CA PHE A 173 11.25 -3.62 -26.99
C PHE A 173 11.10 -2.28 -26.29
N THR A 174 10.58 -1.28 -26.99
CA THR A 174 10.36 0.06 -26.44
C THR A 174 9.48 0.02 -25.19
N TRP A 175 8.39 -0.75 -25.21
CA TRP A 175 7.51 -0.89 -24.06
C TRP A 175 8.16 -1.66 -22.89
N MET A 176 8.85 -2.78 -23.17
CA MET A 176 9.61 -3.49 -22.14
C MET A 176 10.74 -2.63 -21.54
N GLN A 177 11.29 -1.70 -22.34
CA GLN A 177 12.27 -0.72 -21.90
C GLN A 177 11.62 0.35 -21.00
N TYR A 178 10.42 0.86 -21.33
CA TYR A 178 9.67 1.77 -20.45
C TYR A 178 9.40 1.12 -19.10
N TYR A 179 8.96 -0.14 -19.09
CA TYR A 179 8.78 -0.91 -17.86
C TYR A 179 10.04 -0.96 -17.01
N ALA A 180 11.16 -1.39 -17.59
CA ALA A 180 12.42 -1.53 -16.85
C ALA A 180 12.93 -0.18 -16.32
N PHE A 181 12.69 0.93 -17.03
CA PHE A 181 13.02 2.27 -16.54
C PHE A 181 12.15 2.70 -15.36
N ASP A 182 10.83 2.51 -15.44
CA ASP A 182 9.93 2.92 -14.38
C ASP A 182 10.16 2.09 -13.11
N VAL A 183 10.45 0.78 -13.25
CA VAL A 183 10.87 -0.06 -12.12
C VAL A 183 12.19 0.42 -11.52
N ILE A 184 13.24 0.64 -12.33
CA ILE A 184 14.53 1.07 -11.78
C ILE A 184 14.45 2.46 -11.15
N GLY A 185 13.54 3.32 -11.62
CA GLY A 185 13.20 4.58 -10.97
C GLY A 185 12.62 4.37 -9.58
N GLU A 186 11.57 3.57 -9.46
CA GLU A 186 10.94 3.26 -8.17
C GLU A 186 11.92 2.60 -7.19
N ILE A 187 12.72 1.63 -7.64
CA ILE A 187 13.74 0.98 -6.80
C ILE A 187 14.85 1.95 -6.41
N THR A 188 15.33 2.78 -7.33
CA THR A 188 16.55 3.57 -7.11
C THR A 188 16.30 4.84 -6.33
N ILE A 189 15.29 5.61 -6.73
CA ILE A 189 15.01 6.97 -6.22
C ILE A 189 13.62 7.09 -5.57
N GLY A 190 12.88 5.98 -5.47
CA GLY A 190 11.56 5.94 -4.85
C GLY A 190 10.45 6.55 -5.70
N ARG A 191 10.66 6.72 -7.01
CA ARG A 191 9.63 7.18 -7.96
C ARG A 191 9.89 6.71 -9.39
N SER A 192 8.83 6.36 -10.10
CA SER A 192 8.81 6.05 -11.53
C SER A 192 9.22 7.27 -12.37
N PHE A 193 9.84 7.04 -13.53
CA PHE A 193 10.09 8.09 -14.52
C PHE A 193 8.81 8.45 -15.26
N GLY A 194 7.75 7.65 -15.14
CA GLY A 194 6.45 7.84 -15.76
C GLY A 194 6.52 7.76 -17.28
N LEU A 195 7.30 6.79 -17.80
CA LEU A 195 7.41 6.51 -19.23
C LEU A 195 6.24 5.65 -19.72
N ILE A 196 5.77 4.69 -18.91
CA ILE A 196 4.59 3.87 -19.22
C ILE A 196 3.37 4.78 -19.34
N GLN A 197 3.15 5.66 -18.36
CA GLN A 197 2.03 6.60 -18.36
C GLN A 197 2.08 7.58 -19.54
N ALA A 198 3.28 8.02 -19.93
CA ALA A 198 3.44 8.95 -21.05
C ALA A 198 3.33 8.27 -22.42
N GLY A 199 3.65 6.98 -22.51
CA GLY A 199 3.72 6.22 -23.77
C GLY A 199 4.86 6.64 -24.71
N HIS A 200 5.74 7.57 -24.31
CA HIS A 200 6.86 8.08 -25.11
C HIS A 200 8.03 8.56 -24.24
N ASP A 201 9.24 8.64 -24.82
CA ASP A 201 10.45 9.17 -24.17
C ASP A 201 10.39 10.70 -23.99
N LYS A 202 9.64 11.15 -22.99
CA LYS A 202 9.37 12.58 -22.72
C LYS A 202 10.60 13.43 -22.38
N ASP A 203 11.63 12.82 -21.81
CA ASP A 203 12.85 13.52 -21.36
C ASP A 203 14.06 13.31 -22.30
N GLY A 204 13.91 12.49 -23.36
CA GLY A 204 15.00 12.11 -24.26
C GLY A 204 16.05 11.18 -23.64
N LEU A 205 15.70 10.51 -22.54
CA LEU A 205 16.62 9.70 -21.74
C LEU A 205 16.96 8.38 -22.45
N LEU A 206 15.96 7.72 -23.04
CA LEU A 206 16.15 6.45 -23.75
C LEU A 206 16.96 6.67 -25.03
N HIS A 207 16.69 7.77 -25.75
CA HIS A 207 17.47 8.14 -26.91
C HIS A 207 18.94 8.44 -26.54
N ALA A 208 19.19 9.13 -25.43
CA ALA A 208 20.54 9.40 -24.95
C ALA A 208 21.27 8.10 -24.57
N ILE A 209 20.61 7.17 -23.89
CA ILE A 209 21.21 5.88 -23.50
C ILE A 209 21.47 5.00 -24.72
N HIS A 210 20.55 4.95 -25.68
CA HIS A 210 20.78 4.28 -26.95
C HIS A 210 22.01 4.85 -27.67
N THR A 211 22.10 6.17 -27.79
CA THR A 211 23.24 6.85 -28.42
C THR A 211 24.55 6.54 -27.70
N GLY A 212 24.53 6.55 -26.36
CA GLY A 212 25.69 6.25 -25.52
C GLY A 212 26.17 4.80 -25.63
N ASN A 213 25.27 3.82 -25.52
CA ASN A 213 25.63 2.40 -25.45
C ASN A 213 25.80 1.75 -26.83
N VAL A 214 24.91 2.06 -27.78
CA VAL A 214 24.83 1.33 -29.06
C VAL A 214 25.71 1.97 -30.13
N VAL A 215 25.76 3.31 -30.18
CA VAL A 215 26.47 4.03 -31.24
C VAL A 215 27.85 4.47 -30.77
N TYR A 216 27.91 5.23 -29.69
CA TYR A 216 29.14 5.85 -29.20
C TYR A 216 30.05 4.83 -28.52
N GLY A 217 29.60 4.14 -27.47
CA GLY A 217 30.43 3.26 -26.65
C GLY A 217 30.97 2.05 -27.41
N SER A 218 30.16 1.45 -28.29
CA SER A 218 30.56 0.31 -29.13
C SER A 218 31.66 0.66 -30.13
N SER A 219 31.62 1.87 -30.70
CA SER A 219 32.56 2.34 -31.71
C SER A 219 33.79 2.97 -31.08
N MET A 220 33.60 3.89 -30.12
CA MET A 220 34.69 4.57 -29.41
C MET A 220 35.45 3.64 -28.48
N GLY A 221 34.83 2.56 -27.99
CA GLY A 221 35.51 1.54 -27.20
C GLY A 221 36.60 0.81 -27.99
N LEU A 222 36.50 0.76 -29.33
CA LEU A 222 37.56 0.20 -30.17
C LEU A 222 38.74 1.17 -30.33
N ILE A 223 38.54 2.47 -30.12
CA ILE A 223 39.52 3.57 -30.25
C ILE A 223 39.50 4.49 -29.03
N PRO A 224 39.71 3.97 -27.81
CA PRO A 224 39.55 4.73 -26.57
C PRO A 224 40.51 5.92 -26.48
N GLU A 225 41.66 5.88 -27.17
CA GLU A 225 42.62 6.98 -27.24
C GLU A 225 42.07 8.25 -27.91
N LEU A 226 41.02 8.14 -28.75
CA LEU A 226 40.35 9.29 -29.37
C LEU A 226 39.27 9.89 -28.47
N ASN A 227 38.92 9.22 -27.36
CA ASN A 227 37.86 9.65 -26.47
C ASN A 227 38.09 11.05 -25.86
N PRO A 228 39.28 11.41 -25.32
CA PRO A 228 39.52 12.74 -24.79
C PRO A 228 39.35 13.85 -25.85
N TRP A 229 39.78 13.57 -27.08
CA TRP A 229 39.67 14.49 -28.21
C TRP A 229 38.22 14.72 -28.64
N PHE A 230 37.40 13.67 -28.64
CA PHE A 230 35.97 13.77 -28.90
C PHE A 230 35.28 14.70 -27.90
N PHE A 231 35.53 14.53 -26.60
CA PHE A 231 34.94 15.39 -25.57
C PHE A 231 35.46 16.83 -25.65
N TRP A 232 36.74 17.02 -25.90
CA TRP A 232 37.32 18.34 -26.12
C TRP A 232 36.65 19.05 -27.31
N PHE A 233 36.50 18.37 -28.44
CA PHE A 233 35.86 18.92 -29.65
C PHE A 233 34.37 19.22 -29.42
N ALA A 234 33.62 18.28 -28.85
CA ALA A 234 32.20 18.46 -28.55
C ALA A 234 31.96 19.62 -27.56
N SER A 235 32.82 19.77 -26.54
CA SER A 235 32.74 20.88 -25.59
C SER A 235 33.06 22.24 -26.24
N SER A 236 34.05 22.29 -27.13
CA SER A 236 34.45 23.50 -27.86
C SER A 236 33.34 23.99 -28.80
N LEU A 237 32.59 23.07 -29.40
CA LEU A 237 31.46 23.38 -30.30
C LEU A 237 30.10 23.49 -29.58
N ARG A 238 30.07 23.36 -28.23
CA ARG A 238 28.84 23.36 -27.43
C ARG A 238 27.79 22.34 -27.89
N ILE A 239 28.23 21.22 -28.46
CA ILE A 239 27.35 20.14 -28.88
C ILE A 239 26.89 19.40 -27.62
N LYS A 240 25.58 19.39 -27.37
CA LYS A 240 24.99 18.59 -26.29
C LYS A 240 25.30 17.12 -26.53
N ASN A 241 25.95 16.47 -25.59
CA ASN A 241 26.29 15.05 -25.69
C ASN A 241 25.34 14.18 -24.86
N HIS A 242 25.27 12.88 -25.21
CA HIS A 242 24.39 11.91 -24.55
C HIS A 242 24.60 11.86 -23.03
N TRP A 243 25.85 11.95 -22.56
CA TRP A 243 26.21 11.96 -21.15
C TRP A 243 25.58 13.14 -20.39
N GLN A 244 25.61 14.34 -20.96
CA GLN A 244 25.00 15.53 -20.37
C GLN A 244 23.48 15.38 -20.21
N THR A 245 22.79 14.77 -21.17
CA THR A 245 21.34 14.51 -21.08
C THR A 245 21.03 13.53 -19.95
N ILE A 246 21.76 12.41 -19.89
CA ILE A 246 21.62 11.38 -18.85
C ILE A 246 21.86 12.00 -17.46
N GLN A 247 22.98 12.72 -17.29
CA GLN A 247 23.33 13.34 -16.02
C GLN A 247 22.33 14.43 -15.60
N LYS A 248 21.82 15.23 -16.55
CA LYS A 248 20.81 16.25 -16.26
C LYS A 248 19.56 15.64 -15.64
N VAL A 249 19.08 14.53 -16.20
CA VAL A 249 17.90 13.82 -15.67
C VAL A 249 18.24 13.23 -14.31
N ILE A 250 19.31 12.45 -14.17
CA ILE A 250 19.71 11.83 -12.90
C ILE A 250 19.87 12.86 -11.78
N LEU A 251 20.58 13.96 -12.00
CA LEU A 251 20.78 15.01 -10.99
C LEU A 251 19.48 15.75 -10.64
N ARG A 252 18.58 15.95 -11.61
CA ARG A 252 17.24 16.50 -11.36
C ARG A 252 16.46 15.61 -10.40
N GLU A 253 16.46 14.30 -10.67
CA GLU A 253 15.75 13.30 -9.89
C GLU A 253 16.34 13.14 -8.48
N ILE A 254 17.67 12.98 -8.37
CA ILE A 254 18.39 12.94 -7.07
C ILE A 254 18.10 14.22 -6.27
N GLY A 255 18.21 15.38 -6.91
CA GLY A 255 17.96 16.66 -6.25
C GLY A 255 16.52 16.81 -5.75
N ALA A 256 15.53 16.33 -6.51
CA ALA A 256 14.14 16.33 -6.08
C ALA A 256 13.93 15.41 -4.85
N ARG A 257 14.56 14.23 -4.84
CA ARG A 257 14.51 13.30 -3.70
C ARG A 257 15.22 13.85 -2.46
N MET A 258 16.36 14.54 -2.62
CA MET A 258 17.08 15.16 -1.49
C MET A 258 16.31 16.35 -0.88
N ARG A 259 15.44 17.02 -1.64
CA ARG A 259 14.64 18.18 -1.17
C ARG A 259 13.31 17.79 -0.52
N SER A 260 12.86 16.55 -0.64
CA SER A 260 11.62 16.10 0.01
C SER A 260 11.82 15.97 1.53
N THR A 261 10.93 16.57 2.33
CA THR A 261 10.99 16.64 3.81
C THR A 261 10.54 15.37 4.53
N ASN A 262 10.26 14.26 3.83
CA ASN A 262 9.86 12.97 4.40
C ASN A 262 10.87 11.87 4.05
N PRO A 263 11.96 11.70 4.82
CA PRO A 263 13.01 10.74 4.49
C PRO A 263 12.72 9.30 4.95
N GLU A 264 11.77 9.06 5.87
CA GLU A 264 11.81 7.84 6.72
C GLU A 264 10.79 6.72 6.39
N ASP A 265 9.95 6.84 5.36
CA ASP A 265 8.94 5.80 5.05
C ASP A 265 9.31 4.82 3.91
N ARG A 266 10.50 4.91 3.30
CA ARG A 266 10.87 4.08 2.13
C ARG A 266 12.32 3.60 2.17
N MET A 267 12.52 2.28 2.21
CA MET A 267 13.84 1.63 2.15
C MET A 267 14.30 1.39 0.70
N ASP A 268 14.28 2.46 -0.11
CA ASP A 268 14.74 2.46 -1.50
C ASP A 268 16.29 2.43 -1.60
N PHE A 269 16.83 2.24 -2.81
CA PHE A 269 18.28 2.14 -3.01
C PHE A 269 19.02 3.41 -2.57
N MET A 270 18.42 4.60 -2.80
CA MET A 270 19.00 5.87 -2.42
C MET A 270 18.97 6.09 -0.90
N ALA A 271 17.93 5.64 -0.19
CA ALA A 271 17.88 5.61 1.26
C ALA A 271 19.05 4.81 1.86
N LYS A 272 19.32 3.61 1.31
CA LYS A 272 20.48 2.78 1.70
C LYS A 272 21.82 3.48 1.40
N CYS A 273 21.92 4.21 0.30
CA CYS A 273 23.12 5.01 -0.01
C CYS A 273 23.33 6.15 1.00
N ILE A 274 22.25 6.84 1.39
CA ILE A 274 22.27 7.92 2.39
C ILE A 274 22.73 7.37 3.76
N GLU A 275 22.27 6.20 4.16
CA GLU A 275 22.74 5.54 5.39
C GLU A 275 24.23 5.20 5.34
N LEU A 276 24.71 4.61 4.24
CA LEU A 276 26.13 4.30 4.05
C LEU A 276 27.00 5.57 4.06
N LYS A 277 26.47 6.68 3.56
CA LYS A 277 27.13 8.00 3.64
C LYS A 277 27.21 8.51 5.08
N LYS A 278 26.12 8.43 5.85
CA LYS A 278 26.08 8.86 7.27
C LYS A 278 27.17 8.17 8.11
N VAL A 279 27.44 6.89 7.83
CA VAL A 279 28.48 6.11 8.53
C VAL A 279 29.87 6.18 7.90
N GLY A 280 30.09 7.10 6.95
CA GLY A 280 31.38 7.35 6.30
C GLY A 280 31.88 6.25 5.36
N LYS A 281 31.01 5.29 4.98
CA LYS A 281 31.36 4.18 4.06
C LYS A 281 31.23 4.56 2.59
N LEU A 282 30.57 5.68 2.28
CA LEU A 282 30.29 6.14 0.93
C LEU A 282 30.37 7.68 0.86
N ASP A 283 30.92 8.23 -0.22
CA ASP A 283 30.97 9.67 -0.47
C ASP A 283 29.93 10.11 -1.53
N ASP A 284 29.73 11.42 -1.68
CA ASP A 284 28.73 11.97 -2.61
C ASP A 284 29.02 11.63 -4.08
N ALA A 285 30.29 11.60 -4.48
CA ALA A 285 30.69 11.24 -5.83
C ALA A 285 30.34 9.77 -6.14
N THR A 286 30.63 8.87 -5.18
CA THR A 286 30.32 7.45 -5.25
C THR A 286 28.81 7.21 -5.25
N MET A 287 28.04 7.94 -4.42
CA MET A 287 26.57 7.88 -4.42
C MET A 287 25.99 8.22 -5.79
N ASN A 288 26.37 9.38 -6.35
CA ASN A 288 25.88 9.82 -7.65
C ASN A 288 26.25 8.83 -8.77
N ASN A 289 27.47 8.31 -8.73
CA ASN A 289 27.92 7.32 -9.71
C ASN A 289 27.13 6.00 -9.61
N VAL A 290 26.87 5.51 -8.41
CA VAL A 290 26.15 4.24 -8.21
C VAL A 290 24.68 4.39 -8.60
N VAL A 291 24.01 5.47 -8.17
CA VAL A 291 22.61 5.77 -8.56
C VAL A 291 22.50 5.93 -10.07
N GLY A 292 23.38 6.71 -10.69
CA GLY A 292 23.38 6.90 -12.13
C GLY A 292 23.69 5.63 -12.91
N SER A 293 24.62 4.81 -12.43
CA SER A 293 24.93 3.50 -13.00
C SER A 293 23.73 2.55 -12.90
N ASN A 294 23.00 2.56 -11.79
CA ASN A 294 21.82 1.71 -11.62
C ASN A 294 20.72 2.06 -12.64
N ILE A 295 20.41 3.35 -12.79
CA ILE A 295 19.41 3.86 -13.73
C ILE A 295 19.80 3.57 -15.19
N GLY A 296 21.07 3.81 -15.55
CA GLY A 296 21.55 3.64 -16.92
C GLY A 296 21.78 2.19 -17.36
N ALA A 297 22.14 1.29 -16.43
CA ALA A 297 22.51 -0.08 -16.75
C ALA A 297 21.35 -1.07 -16.67
N GLY A 298 20.35 -0.85 -15.80
CA GLY A 298 19.27 -1.80 -15.56
C GLY A 298 18.23 -1.90 -16.67
N SER A 299 18.00 -0.81 -17.40
CA SER A 299 16.85 -0.67 -18.30
C SER A 299 17.00 -1.41 -19.64
N ASP A 300 18.09 -1.16 -20.37
CA ASP A 300 18.33 -1.80 -21.68
C ASP A 300 18.37 -3.33 -21.54
N THR A 301 19.13 -3.87 -20.58
CA THR A 301 19.32 -5.31 -20.47
C THR A 301 18.06 -6.06 -20.04
N THR A 302 17.26 -5.49 -19.13
CA THR A 302 16.01 -6.13 -18.71
C THR A 302 14.98 -6.07 -19.83
N GLY A 303 14.85 -4.92 -20.51
CA GLY A 303 13.97 -4.78 -21.68
C GLY A 303 14.29 -5.80 -22.78
N LEU A 304 15.58 -5.94 -23.14
CA LEU A 304 16.04 -6.94 -24.13
C LEU A 304 15.68 -8.37 -23.75
N SER A 305 15.79 -8.70 -22.46
CA SER A 305 15.54 -10.03 -21.94
C SER A 305 14.06 -10.37 -21.97
N LEU A 306 13.20 -9.45 -21.49
CA LEU A 306 11.74 -9.58 -21.57
C LEU A 306 11.27 -9.72 -23.02
N THR A 307 11.78 -8.86 -23.92
CA THR A 307 11.45 -8.93 -25.35
C THR A 307 11.89 -10.25 -25.98
N ALA A 308 13.10 -10.73 -25.68
CA ALA A 308 13.56 -12.04 -26.16
C ALA A 308 12.66 -13.17 -25.66
N THR A 309 12.31 -13.16 -24.38
CA THR A 309 11.42 -14.17 -23.80
C THR A 309 10.06 -14.18 -24.49
N MET A 310 9.41 -13.03 -24.62
CA MET A 310 8.11 -12.95 -25.29
C MET A 310 8.21 -13.33 -26.77
N TYR A 311 9.26 -12.89 -27.48
CA TYR A 311 9.48 -13.25 -28.89
C TYR A 311 9.59 -14.76 -29.11
N TYR A 312 10.40 -15.45 -28.30
CA TYR A 312 10.53 -16.91 -28.42
C TYR A 312 9.27 -17.65 -27.97
N LEU A 313 8.54 -17.17 -26.98
CA LEU A 313 7.25 -17.75 -26.61
C LEU A 313 6.21 -17.62 -27.73
N MET A 314 6.15 -16.47 -28.42
CA MET A 314 5.31 -16.30 -29.62
C MET A 314 5.71 -17.24 -30.76
N LYS A 315 7.02 -17.42 -30.99
CA LYS A 315 7.54 -18.26 -32.09
C LYS A 315 7.44 -19.76 -31.81
N TYR A 316 7.35 -20.16 -30.54
CA TYR A 316 7.25 -21.56 -30.11
C TYR A 316 6.00 -21.78 -29.23
N PRO A 317 4.80 -21.87 -29.83
CA PRO A 317 3.54 -21.97 -29.08
C PRO A 317 3.45 -23.17 -28.14
N SER A 318 4.11 -24.29 -28.46
CA SER A 318 4.18 -25.45 -27.56
C SER A 318 4.90 -25.12 -26.25
N CYS A 319 5.93 -24.27 -26.30
CA CYS A 319 6.64 -23.81 -25.12
C CYS A 319 5.79 -22.83 -24.32
N LEU A 320 5.06 -21.93 -24.98
CA LEU A 320 4.10 -21.03 -24.34
C LEU A 320 2.98 -21.80 -23.65
N GLN A 321 2.39 -22.79 -24.32
CA GLN A 321 1.34 -23.62 -23.74
C GLN A 321 1.85 -24.37 -22.51
N ARG A 322 3.04 -24.99 -22.59
CA ARG A 322 3.63 -25.67 -21.41
C ARG A 322 3.90 -24.71 -20.26
N LEU A 323 4.29 -23.46 -20.54
CA LEU A 323 4.45 -22.43 -19.51
C LEU A 323 3.11 -22.04 -18.88
N ARG A 324 2.07 -21.89 -19.70
CA ARG A 324 0.69 -21.67 -19.21
C ARG A 324 0.22 -22.84 -18.35
N ASP A 325 0.48 -24.07 -18.76
CA ASP A 325 0.13 -25.27 -17.99
C ASP A 325 0.82 -25.29 -16.61
N GLU A 326 2.11 -24.90 -16.53
CA GLU A 326 2.82 -24.78 -15.25
C GLU A 326 2.19 -23.69 -14.37
N LEU A 327 1.91 -22.52 -14.94
CA LEU A 327 1.29 -21.39 -14.22
C LEU A 327 -0.11 -21.74 -13.72
N ASP A 328 -0.92 -22.38 -14.56
CA ASP A 328 -2.28 -22.80 -14.23
C ASP A 328 -2.27 -23.91 -13.17
N THR A 329 -1.32 -24.86 -13.26
CA THR A 329 -1.16 -25.91 -12.26
C THR A 329 -0.78 -25.30 -10.90
N ALA A 330 0.16 -24.36 -10.88
CA ALA A 330 0.57 -23.67 -9.65
C ALA A 330 -0.58 -22.82 -9.07
N ALA A 331 -1.34 -22.13 -9.92
CA ALA A 331 -2.51 -21.35 -9.50
C ALA A 331 -3.62 -22.24 -8.92
N LYS A 332 -3.97 -23.35 -9.59
CA LYS A 332 -4.96 -24.33 -9.09
C LYS A 332 -4.56 -24.97 -7.77
N ALA A 333 -3.26 -25.12 -7.53
CA ALA A 333 -2.73 -25.61 -6.26
C ALA A 333 -2.68 -24.54 -5.14
N GLY A 334 -3.10 -23.30 -5.40
CA GLY A 334 -3.01 -22.19 -4.45
C GLY A 334 -1.57 -21.75 -4.15
N ALA A 335 -0.62 -22.08 -5.03
CA ALA A 335 0.81 -21.83 -4.87
C ALA A 335 1.32 -20.62 -5.66
N LEU A 336 0.41 -19.84 -6.28
CA LEU A 336 0.73 -18.70 -7.12
C LEU A 336 -0.24 -17.54 -6.85
N SER A 337 0.26 -16.44 -6.29
CA SER A 337 -0.49 -15.21 -6.02
C SER A 337 -0.73 -14.38 -7.30
N ASP A 338 -1.61 -13.37 -7.25
CA ASP A 338 -1.72 -12.32 -8.28
C ASP A 338 -1.70 -10.91 -7.63
N PRO A 339 -0.65 -10.09 -7.80
CA PRO A 339 0.55 -10.37 -8.59
C PRO A 339 1.44 -11.46 -8.00
N VAL A 340 2.06 -12.26 -8.88
CA VAL A 340 3.02 -13.31 -8.51
C VAL A 340 4.17 -12.71 -7.71
N THR A 341 4.44 -13.26 -6.52
CA THR A 341 5.61 -12.87 -5.73
C THR A 341 6.89 -13.41 -6.34
N PHE A 342 8.02 -12.76 -6.08
CA PHE A 342 9.31 -13.19 -6.57
C PHE A 342 9.66 -14.60 -6.11
N PHE A 343 9.36 -14.94 -4.86
CA PHE A 343 9.63 -16.26 -4.31
C PHE A 343 8.77 -17.35 -4.95
N GLU A 344 7.50 -17.08 -5.25
CA GLU A 344 6.65 -18.00 -6.00
C GLU A 344 7.17 -18.19 -7.42
N GLY A 345 7.48 -17.09 -8.12
CA GLY A 345 8.02 -17.15 -9.48
C GLY A 345 9.37 -17.88 -9.57
N GLN A 346 10.20 -17.85 -8.52
CA GLN A 346 11.43 -18.64 -8.47
C GLN A 346 11.20 -20.16 -8.40
N LYS A 347 10.04 -20.61 -7.91
CA LYS A 347 9.69 -22.03 -7.82
C LYS A 347 9.15 -22.61 -9.12
N LEU A 348 8.69 -21.76 -10.04
CA LEU A 348 8.19 -22.16 -11.36
C LEU A 348 9.37 -22.62 -12.24
N THR A 349 9.62 -23.93 -12.23
CA THR A 349 10.86 -24.51 -12.73
C THR A 349 10.97 -24.37 -14.25
N TYR A 350 9.86 -24.56 -14.96
CA TYR A 350 9.81 -24.40 -16.40
C TYR A 350 9.86 -22.92 -16.81
N MET A 351 9.23 -22.01 -16.06
CA MET A 351 9.40 -20.56 -16.27
C MET A 351 10.86 -20.12 -16.15
N GLN A 352 11.59 -20.61 -15.13
CA GLN A 352 13.02 -20.33 -14.98
C GLN A 352 13.85 -20.90 -16.15
N ALA A 353 13.47 -22.08 -16.65
CA ALA A 353 14.07 -22.68 -17.85
C ALA A 353 13.81 -21.86 -19.11
N VAL A 354 12.60 -21.34 -19.30
CA VAL A 354 12.21 -20.43 -20.39
C VAL A 354 13.08 -19.18 -20.36
N ILE A 355 13.19 -18.51 -19.20
CA ILE A 355 14.00 -17.30 -19.04
C ILE A 355 15.48 -17.58 -19.39
N LYS A 356 16.06 -18.66 -18.85
CA LYS A 356 17.46 -19.04 -19.14
C LYS A 356 17.68 -19.32 -20.63
N GLU A 357 16.76 -20.04 -21.27
CA GLU A 357 16.86 -20.36 -22.69
C GLU A 357 16.73 -19.11 -23.57
N SER A 358 15.86 -18.16 -23.22
CA SER A 358 15.72 -16.90 -23.96
C SER A 358 17.01 -16.09 -23.90
N LEU A 359 17.63 -16.00 -22.72
CA LEU A 359 18.91 -15.32 -22.50
C LEU A 359 20.09 -16.02 -23.20
N ARG A 360 20.02 -17.35 -23.38
CA ARG A 360 20.99 -18.11 -24.18
C ARG A 360 20.86 -17.75 -25.66
N MET A 361 19.64 -17.80 -26.17
CA MET A 361 19.32 -17.60 -27.59
C MET A 361 19.56 -16.16 -28.05
N HIS A 362 19.20 -15.19 -27.21
CA HIS A 362 19.45 -13.76 -27.42
C HIS A 362 20.24 -13.15 -26.25
N PRO A 363 21.58 -13.31 -26.23
CA PRO A 363 22.41 -12.61 -25.27
C PRO A 363 22.34 -11.10 -25.48
N ALA A 364 22.07 -10.33 -24.43
CA ALA A 364 21.97 -8.87 -24.53
C ALA A 364 23.24 -8.23 -25.14
N VAL A 365 24.43 -8.73 -24.79
CA VAL A 365 25.72 -8.21 -25.28
C VAL A 365 26.09 -8.87 -26.61
N GLY A 366 26.36 -8.06 -27.65
CA GLY A 366 26.69 -8.49 -29.01
C GLY A 366 28.20 -8.68 -29.29
N GLN A 367 29.06 -8.17 -28.42
CA GLN A 367 30.52 -8.18 -28.61
C GLN A 367 31.24 -9.12 -27.64
N ILE A 368 32.55 -9.32 -27.87
CA ILE A 368 33.37 -10.06 -26.91
C ILE A 368 33.47 -9.31 -25.57
N LEU A 369 33.46 -10.06 -24.47
CA LEU A 369 33.72 -9.52 -23.14
C LEU A 369 35.23 -9.29 -22.95
N SER A 370 35.77 -8.24 -23.58
CA SER A 370 37.21 -8.03 -23.72
C SER A 370 38.00 -8.02 -22.40
N ARG A 371 39.12 -8.74 -22.38
CA ARG A 371 40.08 -8.81 -21.28
C ARG A 371 41.50 -8.71 -21.78
N VAL A 372 42.39 -8.24 -20.93
CA VAL A 372 43.83 -8.14 -21.22
C VAL A 372 44.55 -9.34 -20.65
N VAL A 373 45.37 -9.99 -21.48
CA VAL A 373 46.27 -11.06 -21.07
C VAL A 373 47.30 -10.49 -20.07
N PRO A 374 47.44 -11.09 -18.87
CA PRO A 374 48.33 -10.56 -17.82
C PRO A 374 49.82 -10.68 -18.19
N GLU A 375 50.67 -10.07 -17.36
CA GLU A 375 52.13 -10.24 -17.45
C GLU A 375 52.52 -11.73 -17.42
N GLY A 376 53.52 -12.10 -18.23
CA GLY A 376 53.91 -13.51 -18.44
C GLY A 376 53.16 -14.22 -19.58
N GLY A 377 52.10 -13.62 -20.13
CA GLY A 377 51.31 -14.24 -21.20
C GLY A 377 50.35 -15.32 -20.69
N ALA A 378 49.58 -15.94 -21.60
CA ALA A 378 48.66 -17.02 -21.25
C ALA A 378 48.44 -18.00 -22.41
N GLN A 379 48.34 -19.28 -22.08
CA GLN A 379 47.93 -20.31 -23.03
C GLN A 379 46.41 -20.41 -23.07
N LEU A 380 45.80 -20.14 -24.22
CA LEU A 380 44.34 -20.12 -24.42
C LEU A 380 44.01 -20.84 -25.73
N ALA A 381 43.07 -21.79 -25.71
CA ALA A 381 42.67 -22.58 -26.89
C ALA A 381 43.86 -23.16 -27.69
N GLY A 382 44.90 -23.62 -26.98
CA GLY A 382 46.12 -24.20 -27.56
C GLY A 382 47.13 -23.19 -28.11
N ILE A 383 46.88 -21.88 -28.02
CA ILE A 383 47.78 -20.81 -28.52
C ILE A 383 48.36 -20.02 -27.33
N GLN A 384 49.65 -19.71 -27.40
CA GLN A 384 50.31 -18.83 -26.43
C GLN A 384 50.09 -17.37 -26.82
N PHE A 385 49.32 -16.63 -26.00
CA PHE A 385 49.09 -15.21 -26.17
C PHE A 385 50.10 -14.39 -25.34
N PRO A 386 50.77 -13.38 -25.92
CA PRO A 386 51.67 -12.50 -25.18
C PRO A 386 50.88 -11.55 -24.27
N ALA A 387 51.55 -11.07 -23.22
CA ALA A 387 51.02 -10.06 -22.30
C ALA A 387 50.56 -8.81 -23.06
N GLY A 388 49.47 -8.18 -22.59
CA GLY A 388 48.88 -7.01 -23.24
C GLY A 388 47.98 -7.31 -24.45
N THR A 389 47.84 -8.57 -24.85
CA THR A 389 46.88 -8.95 -25.90
C THR A 389 45.45 -8.85 -25.37
N VAL A 390 44.53 -8.34 -26.20
CA VAL A 390 43.10 -8.31 -25.86
C VAL A 390 42.44 -9.59 -26.37
N VAL A 391 41.83 -10.34 -25.47
CA VAL A 391 41.08 -11.57 -25.77
C VAL A 391 39.69 -11.49 -25.16
N GLY A 392 38.74 -12.22 -25.70
CA GLY A 392 37.42 -12.33 -25.09
C GLY A 392 36.59 -13.41 -25.76
N VAL A 393 35.46 -13.72 -25.15
CA VAL A 393 34.50 -14.71 -25.63
C VAL A 393 33.24 -13.95 -26.01
N ASN A 394 32.72 -14.22 -27.20
CA ASN A 394 31.45 -13.64 -27.64
C ASN A 394 30.30 -14.54 -27.16
N PRO A 395 29.35 -14.03 -26.35
CA PRO A 395 28.16 -14.78 -25.94
C PRO A 395 27.38 -15.37 -27.10
N TRP A 396 27.27 -14.65 -28.23
CA TRP A 396 26.53 -15.09 -29.41
C TRP A 396 27.16 -16.31 -30.09
N VAL A 397 28.46 -16.52 -29.92
CA VAL A 397 29.19 -17.67 -30.46
C VAL A 397 29.15 -18.84 -29.49
N ILE A 398 29.55 -18.63 -28.23
CA ILE A 398 29.68 -19.72 -27.25
C ILE A 398 28.33 -20.30 -26.82
N HIS A 399 27.25 -19.49 -26.85
CA HIS A 399 25.89 -19.98 -26.61
C HIS A 399 25.32 -20.80 -27.79
N ARG A 400 26.08 -20.88 -28.89
CA ARG A 400 25.77 -21.68 -30.09
C ARG A 400 26.71 -22.88 -30.30
N ASP A 401 27.59 -23.17 -29.32
CA ASP A 401 28.48 -24.34 -29.40
C ASP A 401 27.70 -25.64 -29.10
N GLU A 402 27.58 -26.50 -30.10
CA GLU A 402 26.90 -27.80 -30.01
C GLU A 402 27.48 -28.72 -28.92
N LYS A 403 28.77 -28.60 -28.59
CA LYS A 403 29.41 -29.40 -27.52
C LYS A 403 28.86 -29.03 -26.15
N ILE A 404 28.49 -27.76 -25.97
CA ILE A 404 27.90 -27.28 -24.72
C ILE A 404 26.41 -27.54 -24.71
N TRP A 405 25.70 -27.17 -25.78
CA TRP A 405 24.25 -27.07 -25.76
C TRP A 405 23.52 -28.27 -26.36
N GLY A 406 24.18 -29.07 -27.20
CA GLY A 406 23.58 -30.19 -27.93
C GLY A 406 23.32 -29.84 -29.40
N GLN A 407 22.87 -30.83 -30.19
CA GLN A 407 22.64 -30.68 -31.63
C GLN A 407 21.48 -29.74 -31.97
N ASP A 408 20.54 -29.56 -31.04
CA ASP A 408 19.38 -28.68 -31.18
C ASP A 408 19.68 -27.23 -30.75
N VAL A 409 20.96 -26.82 -30.73
CA VAL A 409 21.41 -25.54 -30.17
C VAL A 409 20.75 -24.30 -30.79
N HIS A 410 20.32 -24.38 -32.05
CA HIS A 410 19.63 -23.29 -32.75
C HIS A 410 18.12 -23.26 -32.49
N ALA A 411 17.56 -24.32 -31.90
CA ALA A 411 16.17 -24.36 -31.49
C ALA A 411 16.00 -23.77 -30.08
N PHE A 412 14.92 -23.04 -29.88
CA PHE A 412 14.49 -22.63 -28.54
C PHE A 412 13.94 -23.87 -27.81
N ASN A 413 14.69 -24.39 -26.85
CA ASN A 413 14.31 -25.58 -26.11
C ASN A 413 14.55 -25.38 -24.60
N PRO A 414 13.55 -24.92 -23.85
CA PRO A 414 13.65 -24.80 -22.39
C PRO A 414 13.92 -26.12 -21.67
N GLU A 415 13.50 -27.28 -22.22
CA GLU A 415 13.68 -28.60 -21.59
C GLU A 415 15.13 -28.93 -21.25
N ARG A 416 16.09 -28.36 -22.00
CA ARG A 416 17.51 -28.62 -21.75
C ARG A 416 17.92 -28.25 -20.32
N TRP A 417 17.28 -27.24 -19.74
CA TRP A 417 17.52 -26.77 -18.38
C TRP A 417 16.86 -27.63 -17.30
N LEU A 418 16.03 -28.59 -17.70
CA LEU A 418 15.39 -29.59 -16.84
C LEU A 418 16.09 -30.96 -16.90
N ALA A 419 17.25 -31.04 -17.57
CA ALA A 419 18.07 -32.23 -17.62
C ALA A 419 18.66 -32.59 -16.24
N ASP A 420 19.46 -33.66 -16.18
CA ASP A 420 20.15 -34.05 -14.96
C ASP A 420 21.05 -32.93 -14.40
N LYS A 421 21.29 -32.97 -13.09
CA LYS A 421 22.01 -31.91 -12.36
C LYS A 421 23.43 -31.68 -12.89
N GLU A 422 24.12 -32.72 -13.35
CA GLU A 422 25.48 -32.60 -13.87
C GLU A 422 25.49 -31.85 -15.20
N ARG A 423 24.55 -32.19 -16.09
CA ARG A 423 24.38 -31.51 -17.37
C ARG A 423 24.01 -30.03 -17.19
N VAL A 424 23.07 -29.72 -16.30
CA VAL A 424 22.69 -28.34 -15.99
C VAL A 424 23.86 -27.56 -15.39
N ALA A 425 24.62 -28.15 -14.45
CA ALA A 425 25.79 -27.52 -13.88
C ALA A 425 26.88 -27.23 -14.93
N TYR A 426 27.09 -28.14 -15.88
CA TYR A 426 28.00 -27.92 -17.00
C TYR A 426 27.55 -26.76 -17.88
N MET A 427 26.26 -26.67 -18.22
CA MET A 427 25.72 -25.54 -18.99
C MET A 427 25.82 -24.22 -18.23
N ASP A 428 25.47 -24.18 -16.94
CA ASP A 428 25.56 -22.97 -16.11
C ASP A 428 27.00 -22.44 -16.00
N GLN A 429 28.02 -23.31 -16.03
CA GLN A 429 29.44 -22.92 -16.06
C GLN A 429 29.86 -22.21 -17.35
N HIS A 430 29.20 -22.51 -18.47
CA HIS A 430 29.49 -21.95 -19.80
C HIS A 430 28.49 -20.86 -20.21
N PHE A 431 27.48 -20.62 -19.39
CA PHE A 431 26.51 -19.55 -19.58
C PHE A 431 27.12 -18.22 -19.14
N LEU A 432 27.46 -17.35 -20.10
CA LEU A 432 28.19 -16.10 -19.79
C LEU A 432 27.37 -15.08 -18.98
N ALA A 433 26.05 -15.29 -18.85
CA ALA A 433 25.19 -14.58 -17.90
C ALA A 433 25.38 -15.03 -16.42
N ALA A 434 26.26 -15.99 -16.14
CA ALA A 434 26.55 -16.55 -14.80
C ALA A 434 28.04 -16.55 -14.40
N SER A 435 28.94 -15.85 -15.12
CA SER A 435 30.40 -15.89 -14.88
C SER A 435 30.88 -15.16 -13.60
N ALA A 436 32.14 -15.31 -13.16
CA ALA A 436 32.62 -14.71 -11.90
C ALA A 436 32.69 -13.16 -11.88
N ARG A 437 32.43 -12.51 -13.02
CA ARG A 437 32.12 -11.07 -13.11
C ARG A 437 30.68 -10.83 -13.55
N THR A 438 29.76 -11.63 -13.00
CA THR A 438 28.32 -11.47 -13.17
C THR A 438 27.92 -10.03 -12.82
N CYS A 439 27.03 -9.46 -13.64
CA CYS A 439 26.43 -8.14 -13.43
C CYS A 439 25.97 -7.98 -11.97
N ILE A 440 26.34 -6.87 -11.33
CA ILE A 440 25.95 -6.61 -9.93
C ILE A 440 24.41 -6.49 -9.78
N GLY A 441 23.73 -5.97 -10.80
CA GLY A 441 22.27 -5.80 -10.84
C GLY A 441 21.48 -7.04 -11.29
N LYS A 442 22.12 -8.19 -11.53
CA LYS A 442 21.43 -9.41 -12.03
C LYS A 442 20.18 -9.77 -11.22
N ASN A 443 20.28 -9.67 -9.90
CA ASN A 443 19.20 -10.01 -8.98
C ASN A 443 17.98 -9.08 -9.13
N ILE A 444 18.20 -7.79 -9.42
CA ILE A 444 17.12 -6.82 -9.67
C ILE A 444 16.44 -7.13 -11.01
N SER A 445 17.23 -7.39 -12.06
CA SER A 445 16.70 -7.79 -13.37
C SER A 445 15.91 -9.11 -13.30
N LEU A 446 16.38 -10.09 -12.53
CA LEU A 446 15.63 -11.34 -12.32
C LEU A 446 14.35 -11.11 -11.51
N LEU A 447 14.35 -10.19 -10.55
CA LEU A 447 13.13 -9.79 -9.84
C LEU A 447 12.09 -9.23 -10.81
N GLU A 448 12.48 -8.27 -11.67
CA GLU A 448 11.64 -7.71 -12.71
C GLU A 448 11.07 -8.79 -13.65
N ILE A 449 11.93 -9.59 -14.26
CA ILE A 449 11.53 -10.61 -15.24
C ILE A 449 10.63 -11.68 -14.60
N THR A 450 11.00 -12.18 -13.43
CA THR A 450 10.28 -13.26 -12.74
C THR A 450 8.89 -12.84 -12.28
N LYS A 451 8.70 -11.55 -11.96
CA LYS A 451 7.39 -11.03 -11.56
C LYS A 451 6.52 -10.63 -12.75
N LEU A 452 7.11 -10.01 -13.79
CA LEU A 452 6.34 -9.53 -14.92
C LEU A 452 5.94 -10.65 -15.89
N LEU A 453 6.85 -11.57 -16.23
CA LEU A 453 6.57 -12.63 -17.20
C LEU A 453 5.28 -13.44 -16.94
N PRO A 454 5.01 -13.93 -15.71
CA PRO A 454 3.78 -14.68 -15.47
C PRO A 454 2.53 -13.81 -15.61
N GLN A 455 2.61 -12.50 -15.37
CA GLN A 455 1.52 -11.57 -15.63
C GLN A 455 1.21 -11.46 -17.12
N LEU A 456 2.26 -11.28 -17.93
CA LEU A 456 2.13 -11.16 -19.38
C LEU A 456 1.55 -12.42 -20.00
N VAL A 457 2.07 -13.59 -19.61
CA VAL A 457 1.67 -14.88 -20.18
C VAL A 457 0.24 -15.29 -19.80
N ARG A 458 -0.21 -14.95 -18.58
CA ARG A 458 -1.56 -15.24 -18.09
C ARG A 458 -2.61 -14.28 -18.65
N LYS A 459 -2.27 -12.99 -18.78
CA LYS A 459 -3.26 -11.93 -19.07
C LYS A 459 -3.37 -11.58 -20.55
N PHE A 460 -2.35 -11.86 -21.36
CA PHE A 460 -2.31 -11.40 -22.75
C PHE A 460 -1.86 -12.50 -23.70
N ASP A 461 -2.43 -12.49 -24.90
CA ASP A 461 -1.89 -13.16 -26.08
C ASP A 461 -1.14 -12.14 -26.92
N PHE A 462 0.15 -12.37 -27.16
CA PHE A 462 0.96 -11.49 -27.98
C PHE A 462 1.03 -12.03 -29.40
N GLU A 463 0.78 -11.16 -30.37
CA GLU A 463 0.83 -11.49 -31.79
C GLU A 463 1.67 -10.46 -32.56
N PRO A 464 2.52 -10.87 -33.51
CA PRO A 464 3.23 -9.93 -34.37
C PRO A 464 2.28 -9.07 -35.21
N ALA A 465 2.45 -7.74 -35.12
CA ALA A 465 1.71 -6.77 -35.92
C ALA A 465 2.48 -6.47 -37.22
N GLY A 466 2.43 -7.41 -38.17
CA GLY A 466 3.14 -7.32 -39.44
C GLY A 466 4.17 -8.43 -39.59
N ASN A 467 5.46 -8.08 -39.65
CA ASN A 467 6.52 -9.08 -39.79
C ASN A 467 6.64 -9.93 -38.52
N THR A 468 6.63 -11.24 -38.69
CA THR A 468 6.76 -12.23 -37.60
C THR A 468 8.19 -12.33 -37.07
N ASP A 469 9.18 -11.93 -37.87
CA ASP A 469 10.56 -11.85 -37.43
C ASP A 469 10.93 -10.44 -36.98
N TRP A 470 11.60 -10.36 -35.84
CA TRP A 470 12.16 -9.10 -35.36
C TRP A 470 13.32 -8.63 -36.25
N THR A 471 13.63 -7.35 -36.15
CA THR A 471 14.89 -6.81 -36.67
C THR A 471 15.82 -6.53 -35.50
N THR A 472 17.12 -6.67 -35.72
CA THR A 472 18.13 -6.37 -34.70
C THR A 472 19.10 -5.29 -35.15
N SER A 473 19.54 -4.47 -34.20
CA SER A 473 20.60 -3.48 -34.37
C SER A 473 21.65 -3.68 -33.28
N SER A 474 22.87 -4.01 -33.70
CA SER A 474 23.95 -4.45 -32.83
C SER A 474 24.98 -3.34 -32.58
N GLY A 475 25.16 -2.97 -31.31
CA GLY A 475 26.28 -2.14 -30.87
C GLY A 475 27.06 -2.88 -29.78
N TRP A 476 27.10 -2.30 -28.57
CA TRP A 476 27.46 -3.07 -27.39
C TRP A 476 26.36 -4.07 -27.03
N PHE A 477 25.10 -3.59 -27.05
CA PHE A 477 23.91 -4.40 -26.90
C PHE A 477 23.24 -4.67 -28.26
N VAL A 478 22.56 -5.80 -28.39
CA VAL A 478 21.80 -6.20 -29.59
C VAL A 478 20.33 -5.86 -29.39
N LYS A 479 19.91 -4.67 -29.83
CA LYS A 479 18.53 -4.18 -29.67
C LYS A 479 17.59 -4.81 -30.68
N GLN A 480 16.44 -5.26 -30.21
CA GLN A 480 15.40 -5.85 -31.06
C GLN A 480 14.34 -4.80 -31.37
N SER A 481 13.69 -4.93 -32.51
CA SER A 481 12.45 -4.20 -32.81
C SER A 481 11.48 -5.16 -33.48
N ILE A 482 10.29 -5.22 -32.91
CA ILE A 482 9.16 -5.99 -33.41
C ILE A 482 7.89 -5.27 -32.98
N GLN A 483 7.02 -5.02 -33.95
CA GLN A 483 5.68 -4.51 -33.68
C GLN A 483 4.81 -5.68 -33.25
N VAL A 484 4.11 -5.53 -32.14
CA VAL A 484 3.17 -6.53 -31.64
C VAL A 484 1.83 -5.88 -31.36
N LYS A 485 0.80 -6.69 -31.44
CA LYS A 485 -0.50 -6.45 -30.83
C LYS A 485 -0.67 -7.43 -29.68
N THR A 486 -1.48 -7.04 -28.73
CA THR A 486 -1.88 -7.93 -27.65
C THR A 486 -3.37 -8.12 -27.77
N ASP A 487 -3.82 -9.36 -27.87
CA ASP A 487 -5.21 -9.67 -27.58
C ASP A 487 -5.36 -9.95 -26.09
N SER A 488 -6.50 -9.53 -25.62
CA SER A 488 -6.96 -9.71 -24.29
C SER A 488 -7.47 -11.14 -24.18
N ASN A 489 -6.75 -12.02 -23.50
CA ASN A 489 -7.09 -13.44 -23.40
C ASN A 489 -8.47 -13.57 -22.70
N ALA A 490 -9.55 -13.72 -23.48
CA ALA A 490 -10.94 -13.56 -23.04
C ALA A 490 -11.41 -14.63 -22.03
N ALA A 491 -10.64 -15.71 -21.84
CA ALA A 491 -10.82 -16.65 -20.74
C ALA A 491 -10.34 -16.11 -19.37
N THR A 492 -9.60 -15.00 -19.38
CA THR A 492 -9.05 -14.26 -18.23
C THR A 492 -9.38 -12.76 -18.28
N MET A 493 -10.10 -12.32 -19.32
CA MET A 493 -10.66 -10.98 -19.43
C MET A 493 -12.18 -11.08 -19.56
N GLY A 494 -12.82 -11.19 -18.39
CA GLY A 494 -14.09 -10.52 -18.18
C GLY A 494 -13.89 -9.04 -18.52
N SER A 495 -14.68 -8.56 -19.47
CA SER A 495 -14.59 -7.23 -20.02
C SER A 495 -14.98 -6.17 -18.98
N GLU A 496 -14.02 -5.39 -18.48
CA GLU A 496 -14.21 -4.00 -18.03
C GLU A 496 -12.90 -3.21 -18.32
N PRO A 497 -12.97 -2.03 -18.93
CA PRO A 497 -11.80 -1.20 -19.23
C PRO A 497 -11.13 -0.71 -17.94
N PHE A 498 -9.79 -0.64 -17.89
CA PHE A 498 -9.06 0.04 -16.81
C PHE A 498 -9.53 1.49 -16.64
N GLN A 499 -10.55 1.68 -15.82
CA GLN A 499 -10.80 2.92 -15.12
C GLN A 499 -9.89 2.93 -13.90
N THR A 500 -9.13 4.02 -13.78
CA THR A 500 -8.68 4.46 -12.46
C THR A 500 -9.94 4.71 -11.64
N VAL A 501 -10.34 3.74 -10.81
CA VAL A 501 -11.43 3.94 -9.85
C VAL A 501 -10.86 4.78 -8.70
N LEU A 502 -10.79 6.08 -8.96
CA LEU A 502 -11.45 7.00 -8.04
C LEU A 502 -12.90 6.52 -7.96
N LEU A 503 -13.28 6.02 -6.78
CA LEU A 503 -14.66 5.75 -6.42
C LEU A 503 -15.53 6.93 -6.85
N THR A 504 -16.44 6.72 -7.80
CA THR A 504 -17.85 7.11 -7.63
C THR A 504 -18.73 6.50 -8.72
N LYS A 505 -19.64 5.62 -8.25
CA LYS A 505 -21.02 5.36 -8.72
C LYS A 505 -21.26 4.46 -9.93
N ASP A 506 -22.28 3.58 -9.97
CA ASP A 506 -23.41 3.27 -9.09
C ASP A 506 -23.83 1.79 -9.35
N ASN A 507 -24.32 1.14 -8.28
CA ASN A 507 -25.26 0.01 -8.19
C ASN A 507 -24.91 -1.43 -8.65
N ASN A 508 -24.70 -2.25 -7.60
CA ASN A 508 -25.19 -3.61 -7.37
C ASN A 508 -24.60 -4.82 -8.13
N THR A 509 -23.72 -5.51 -7.41
CA THR A 509 -23.73 -6.95 -7.07
C THR A 509 -23.17 -8.04 -8.00
N GLU A 510 -22.75 -7.78 -9.25
CA GLU A 510 -22.30 -8.89 -10.13
C GLU A 510 -20.79 -8.94 -10.47
N VAL A 511 -20.02 -7.89 -10.24
CA VAL A 511 -18.59 -7.82 -10.64
C VAL A 511 -17.63 -8.41 -9.58
N GLU A 512 -18.07 -8.55 -8.33
CA GLU A 512 -17.19 -8.75 -7.16
C GLU A 512 -16.56 -10.16 -7.02
N HIS A 513 -16.98 -11.15 -7.81
CA HIS A 513 -16.43 -12.51 -7.73
C HIS A 513 -15.23 -12.78 -8.65
N GLU A 514 -14.92 -11.88 -9.61
CA GLU A 514 -13.81 -12.09 -10.56
C GLU A 514 -12.41 -11.88 -9.93
N GLU A 515 -12.24 -10.95 -8.99
CA GLU A 515 -10.96 -10.70 -8.29
C GLU A 515 -10.58 -11.78 -7.26
N ARG A 516 -11.53 -12.65 -6.89
CA ARG A 516 -11.30 -13.81 -6.02
C ARG A 516 -11.20 -15.13 -6.79
N PHE A 517 -11.01 -15.07 -8.11
CA PHE A 517 -10.97 -16.25 -9.00
C PHE A 517 -12.25 -17.11 -8.93
N GLY A 518 -13.42 -16.49 -8.78
CA GLY A 518 -14.70 -17.19 -8.60
C GLY A 518 -14.88 -17.85 -7.23
N LEU A 519 -13.92 -17.67 -6.30
CA LEU A 519 -14.05 -18.11 -4.93
C LEU A 519 -15.00 -17.17 -4.19
N VAL A 520 -16.15 -17.71 -3.81
CA VAL A 520 -17.10 -17.03 -2.95
C VAL A 520 -16.68 -17.20 -1.50
N SER A 521 -16.74 -16.13 -0.74
CA SER A 521 -16.65 -16.19 0.72
C SER A 521 -18.04 -16.02 1.31
N PRO A 522 -18.38 -16.73 2.40
CA PRO A 522 -19.59 -16.41 3.18
C PRO A 522 -19.63 -14.96 3.61
N TRP A 523 -18.49 -14.27 3.62
CA TRP A 523 -18.32 -12.87 3.95
C TRP A 523 -18.75 -11.89 2.86
N ASP A 524 -18.88 -12.31 1.60
CA ASP A 524 -19.04 -11.42 0.43
C ASP A 524 -20.21 -10.46 0.56
N HIS A 525 -21.36 -10.95 1.02
CA HIS A 525 -22.58 -10.16 1.17
C HIS A 525 -22.50 -9.06 2.24
N TYR A 526 -21.55 -9.15 3.18
CA TYR A 526 -21.45 -8.23 4.32
C TYR A 526 -20.51 -7.04 4.04
N TYR A 527 -19.61 -7.18 3.07
CA TYR A 527 -18.72 -6.10 2.65
C TYR A 527 -19.32 -5.43 1.42
N SER A 528 -20.13 -4.38 1.59
CA SER A 528 -20.61 -3.60 0.43
C SER A 528 -20.64 -2.09 0.73
N PRO A 529 -19.94 -1.25 -0.06
CA PRO A 529 -18.96 -1.68 -1.05
C PRO A 529 -17.79 -2.42 -0.36
N ILE A 530 -17.25 -3.43 -1.05
CA ILE A 530 -16.19 -4.36 -0.56
C ILE A 530 -14.92 -3.66 0.01
N ASN A 531 -14.79 -2.35 -0.16
CA ASN A 531 -13.62 -1.55 0.22
C ASN A 531 -13.70 -0.79 1.57
N SER A 532 -14.65 -1.09 2.45
CA SER A 532 -14.73 -0.47 3.79
C SER A 532 -13.94 -1.28 4.85
N ALA A 533 -12.62 -1.04 4.86
CA ALA A 533 -11.60 -1.54 5.80
C ALA A 533 -11.39 -3.08 5.87
N PRO A 534 -10.14 -3.57 5.85
CA PRO A 534 -9.84 -4.98 6.10
C PRO A 534 -10.30 -5.37 7.51
N GLN A 535 -10.92 -6.54 7.62
CA GLN A 535 -11.49 -7.06 8.87
C GLN A 535 -10.48 -6.97 10.02
N GLY A 536 -10.88 -6.26 11.07
CA GLY A 536 -10.12 -6.05 12.28
C GLY A 536 -10.30 -7.14 13.33
N ARG A 537 -10.61 -8.37 12.89
CA ARG A 537 -10.84 -9.59 13.72
C ARG A 537 -9.55 -10.05 14.41
N PHE A 538 -8.86 -9.12 15.03
CA PHE A 538 -7.61 -9.28 15.75
C PHE A 538 -7.80 -8.66 17.13
N GLU A 539 -7.03 -9.21 18.06
CA GLU A 539 -6.77 -8.61 19.35
C GLU A 539 -5.28 -8.28 19.35
N CYS A 540 -4.92 -7.06 19.75
CA CYS A 540 -3.52 -6.65 19.76
C CYS A 540 -3.23 -5.61 20.84
N GLU A 541 -1.94 -5.47 21.16
CA GLU A 541 -1.43 -4.45 22.08
C GLU A 541 -0.23 -3.74 21.41
N LEU A 542 -0.14 -2.42 21.53
CA LEU A 542 0.93 -1.57 21.02
C LEU A 542 1.37 -0.59 22.12
N ASP A 543 2.68 -0.52 22.41
CA ASP A 543 3.21 0.33 23.49
C ASP A 543 3.39 1.79 23.10
N ASP A 544 4.18 2.06 22.05
CA ASP A 544 4.57 3.42 21.66
C ASP A 544 4.22 3.62 20.20
N MET A 545 3.05 4.22 19.96
CA MET A 545 2.54 4.48 18.62
C MET A 545 3.30 5.64 17.95
N VAL A 546 3.34 5.62 16.61
CA VAL A 546 3.96 6.70 15.84
C VAL A 546 3.11 7.97 15.95
N VAL A 547 3.72 9.07 16.43
CA VAL A 547 3.06 10.37 16.59
C VAL A 547 3.71 11.40 15.66
N PHE A 548 2.89 12.04 14.83
CA PHE A 548 3.26 13.25 14.10
C PHE A 548 2.75 14.48 14.86
N GLY A 549 3.59 15.48 15.06
CA GLY A 549 3.25 16.65 15.90
C GLY A 549 3.58 16.41 17.38
N ASN A 550 2.93 17.14 18.28
CA ASN A 550 3.20 17.07 19.72
C ASN A 550 1.88 16.94 20.49
N ILE A 551 1.69 15.83 21.19
CA ILE A 551 0.54 15.64 22.08
C ILE A 551 0.78 16.47 23.35
N PRO A 552 -0.12 17.41 23.70
CA PRO A 552 0.02 18.17 24.95
C PRO A 552 0.07 17.25 26.17
N LYS A 553 1.01 17.51 27.10
CA LYS A 553 1.16 16.71 28.33
C LYS A 553 -0.08 16.72 29.23
N ALA A 554 -0.92 17.75 29.10
CA ALA A 554 -2.19 17.87 29.79
C ALA A 554 -3.21 16.81 29.35
N ILE A 555 -3.05 16.21 28.16
CA ILE A 555 -3.85 15.06 27.74
C ILE A 555 -3.30 13.82 28.45
N ASN A 556 -3.97 13.40 29.53
CA ASN A 556 -3.60 12.27 30.36
C ASN A 556 -4.84 11.45 30.71
N GLY A 557 -4.96 10.26 30.12
CA GLY A 557 -6.16 9.43 30.23
C GLY A 557 -6.23 8.37 29.14
N THR A 558 -7.42 7.79 28.96
CA THR A 558 -7.66 6.76 27.96
C THR A 558 -8.91 7.08 27.15
N TRP A 559 -8.78 7.03 25.82
CA TRP A 559 -9.92 7.08 24.92
C TRP A 559 -10.36 5.66 24.58
N TYR A 560 -11.59 5.30 24.96
CA TYR A 560 -12.18 4.00 24.64
C TYR A 560 -13.18 4.17 23.50
N ARG A 561 -13.18 3.25 22.54
CA ARG A 561 -14.15 3.21 21.46
C ARG A 561 -14.54 1.77 21.15
N VAL A 562 -15.75 1.59 20.63
CA VAL A 562 -16.25 0.26 20.24
C VAL A 562 -16.45 0.15 18.74
N ILE A 563 -16.07 -1.00 18.19
CA ILE A 563 -16.22 -1.35 16.79
C ILE A 563 -17.21 -2.50 16.67
N ILE A 564 -18.09 -2.42 15.67
CA ILE A 564 -18.92 -3.56 15.26
C ILE A 564 -18.10 -4.45 14.33
N ASP A 565 -17.66 -5.59 14.85
CA ASP A 565 -16.72 -6.47 14.17
C ASP A 565 -17.14 -7.94 14.32
N PRO A 566 -18.02 -8.47 13.44
CA PRO A 566 -18.45 -9.87 13.54
C PRO A 566 -17.24 -10.82 13.51
N HIS A 567 -17.18 -11.76 14.47
CA HIS A 567 -16.09 -12.74 14.51
C HIS A 567 -16.26 -13.83 13.44
N PHE A 568 -17.50 -14.27 13.24
CA PHE A 568 -17.93 -15.22 12.20
C PHE A 568 -18.83 -14.54 11.17
N ALA A 569 -18.86 -15.09 9.95
CA ALA A 569 -19.63 -14.52 8.83
C ALA A 569 -21.11 -14.38 9.21
N PRO A 570 -21.69 -13.16 9.11
CA PRO A 570 -23.13 -12.95 9.24
C PRO A 570 -23.90 -13.71 8.16
N GLN A 571 -25.23 -13.78 8.30
CA GLN A 571 -26.07 -14.33 7.23
C GLN A 571 -26.39 -13.23 6.18
N PRO A 572 -26.58 -13.58 4.90
CA PRO A 572 -27.06 -12.63 3.89
C PRO A 572 -28.30 -11.85 4.33
N GLY A 573 -28.26 -10.53 4.17
CA GLY A 573 -29.33 -9.62 4.61
C GLY A 573 -29.25 -9.19 6.07
N THR A 574 -28.27 -9.66 6.83
CA THR A 574 -28.04 -9.18 8.20
C THR A 574 -27.53 -7.74 8.18
N PRO A 575 -28.13 -6.80 8.95
CA PRO A 575 -27.70 -5.41 8.96
C PRO A 575 -26.30 -5.24 9.56
N PHE A 576 -25.59 -4.17 9.19
CA PHE A 576 -24.23 -3.91 9.67
C PHE A 576 -24.13 -3.79 11.20
N THR A 577 -25.23 -3.44 11.88
CA THR A 577 -25.36 -3.34 13.34
C THR A 577 -25.27 -4.69 14.05
N GLU A 578 -25.35 -5.81 13.31
CA GLU A 578 -25.07 -7.15 13.80
C GLU A 578 -23.59 -7.53 13.63
N GLY A 579 -22.83 -7.29 14.68
CA GLY A 579 -21.47 -7.80 14.82
C GLY A 579 -21.05 -7.78 16.27
N ASP A 580 -20.01 -8.50 16.62
CA ASP A 580 -19.55 -8.58 18.00
C ASP A 580 -18.79 -7.30 18.37
N GLY A 581 -18.91 -6.87 19.63
CA GLY A 581 -18.23 -5.68 20.11
C GLY A 581 -16.73 -5.91 20.25
N ASN A 582 -15.94 -5.08 19.59
CA ASN A 582 -14.48 -5.07 19.71
C ASN A 582 -14.03 -3.72 20.29
N ILE A 583 -13.55 -3.73 21.54
CA ILE A 583 -13.22 -2.53 22.31
C ILE A 583 -11.77 -2.15 22.06
N CYS A 584 -11.55 -0.91 21.64
CA CYS A 584 -10.22 -0.35 21.42
C CYS A 584 -9.96 0.79 22.42
N ALA A 585 -8.86 0.69 23.17
CA ALA A 585 -8.40 1.66 24.14
C ALA A 585 -7.11 2.32 23.63
N PHE A 586 -7.08 3.66 23.63
CA PHE A 586 -5.89 4.46 23.36
C PHE A 586 -5.51 5.24 24.60
N ARG A 587 -4.43 4.82 25.27
CA ARG A 587 -3.97 5.44 26.51
C ARG A 587 -2.88 6.45 26.21
N ILE A 588 -3.14 7.69 26.60
CA ILE A 588 -2.25 8.83 26.36
C ILE A 588 -1.67 9.28 27.69
N GLN A 589 -0.35 9.20 27.83
CA GLN A 589 0.37 9.59 29.04
C GLN A 589 1.76 10.09 28.66
N ASN A 590 2.20 11.20 29.24
CA ASN A 590 3.51 11.80 28.95
C ASN A 590 3.75 12.01 27.44
N SER A 591 2.72 12.45 26.72
CA SER A 591 2.75 12.66 25.25
C SER A 591 2.98 11.39 24.41
N LYS A 592 2.92 10.21 25.01
CA LYS A 592 2.98 8.91 24.33
C LYS A 592 1.61 8.27 24.27
N VAL A 593 1.40 7.43 23.25
CA VAL A 593 0.14 6.71 23.06
C VAL A 593 0.41 5.22 22.96
N SER A 594 -0.27 4.45 23.81
CA SER A 594 -0.37 3.00 23.71
C SER A 594 -1.78 2.61 23.26
N MET A 595 -1.93 1.43 22.68
CA MET A 595 -3.21 0.90 22.21
C MET A 595 -3.41 -0.54 22.68
N LYS A 596 -4.65 -0.88 23.04
CA LYS A 596 -5.11 -2.26 23.18
C LYS A 596 -6.46 -2.44 22.52
N ILE A 597 -6.69 -3.57 21.86
CA ILE A 597 -7.99 -3.94 21.32
C ILE A 597 -8.34 -5.38 21.68
N LYS A 598 -9.55 -5.61 22.18
CA LYS A 598 -10.09 -6.92 22.59
C LYS A 598 -11.58 -7.04 22.33
N TYR A 599 -12.01 -8.26 22.02
CA TYR A 599 -13.42 -8.59 21.94
C TYR A 599 -14.09 -8.58 23.32
N VAL A 600 -15.33 -8.08 23.38
CA VAL A 600 -16.20 -8.33 24.52
C VAL A 600 -16.58 -9.82 24.47
N GLN A 601 -16.20 -10.57 25.49
CA GLN A 601 -16.45 -12.02 25.55
C GLN A 601 -17.89 -12.30 25.99
N THR A 602 -18.84 -11.91 25.15
CA THR A 602 -20.28 -12.13 25.41
C THR A 602 -20.62 -13.61 25.35
N GLU A 603 -21.74 -14.01 25.97
CA GLU A 603 -22.25 -15.38 25.88
C GLU A 603 -22.40 -15.80 24.40
N ARG A 604 -22.96 -14.91 23.57
CA ARG A 604 -23.03 -15.09 22.12
C ARG A 604 -21.66 -15.39 21.50
N TRP A 605 -20.67 -14.52 21.73
CA TRP A 605 -19.34 -14.66 21.14
C TRP A 605 -18.64 -15.95 21.62
N LEU A 606 -18.77 -16.29 22.90
CA LEU A 606 -18.18 -17.50 23.49
C LEU A 606 -18.82 -18.78 22.92
N LEU A 607 -20.14 -18.80 22.73
CA LEU A 607 -20.86 -19.94 22.16
C LEU A 607 -20.49 -20.15 20.68
N GLU A 608 -20.43 -19.08 19.88
CA GLU A 608 -20.02 -19.14 18.49
C GLU A 608 -18.55 -19.55 18.35
N ARG A 609 -17.66 -18.99 19.18
CA ARG A 609 -16.24 -19.34 19.19
C ARG A 609 -16.01 -20.80 19.60
N LYS A 610 -16.77 -21.30 20.57
CA LYS A 610 -16.76 -22.73 20.96
C LYS A 610 -17.26 -23.62 19.83
N ALA A 611 -18.28 -23.20 19.08
CA ALA A 611 -18.83 -23.95 17.96
C ALA A 611 -17.98 -23.83 16.68
N GLY A 612 -17.12 -22.82 16.58
CA GLY A 612 -16.33 -22.52 15.38
C GLY A 612 -17.16 -21.99 14.20
N GLN A 613 -18.38 -21.51 14.45
CA GLN A 613 -19.32 -21.04 13.43
C GLN A 613 -20.36 -20.09 14.02
N ARG A 614 -21.06 -19.37 13.14
CA ARG A 614 -22.20 -18.52 13.48
C ARG A 614 -23.37 -19.36 13.99
N LEU A 615 -23.99 -18.94 15.10
CA LEU A 615 -25.16 -19.58 15.71
C LEU A 615 -26.34 -18.61 15.85
N PHE A 616 -26.08 -17.31 15.92
CA PHE A 616 -27.09 -16.26 16.03
C PHE A 616 -27.43 -15.71 14.64
N GLY A 617 -28.71 -15.46 14.38
CA GLY A 617 -29.25 -15.05 13.08
C GLY A 617 -29.35 -13.53 12.93
N ARG A 618 -30.45 -13.10 12.30
CA ARG A 618 -30.83 -11.70 12.06
C ARG A 618 -30.96 -10.87 13.34
N TYR A 619 -30.86 -9.55 13.14
CA TYR A 619 -30.95 -8.55 14.22
C TYR A 619 -32.22 -8.72 15.06
N ARG A 620 -32.01 -9.07 16.34
CA ARG A 620 -33.06 -9.27 17.35
C ARG A 620 -34.19 -10.22 16.90
N ASN A 621 -33.90 -11.22 16.06
CA ASN A 621 -34.88 -12.24 15.67
C ASN A 621 -34.50 -13.63 16.22
N PRO A 622 -35.08 -14.08 17.35
CA PRO A 622 -34.73 -15.35 17.97
C PRO A 622 -35.17 -16.58 17.18
N TYR A 623 -36.11 -16.44 16.24
CA TYR A 623 -36.58 -17.55 15.40
C TYR A 623 -35.54 -17.96 14.36
N ASP A 624 -34.68 -17.02 13.99
CA ASP A 624 -33.59 -17.19 13.03
C ASP A 624 -32.30 -17.75 13.70
N ASN A 625 -32.26 -17.77 15.04
CA ASN A 625 -31.15 -18.36 15.78
C ASN A 625 -31.16 -19.90 15.68
N HIS A 626 -29.97 -20.49 15.66
CA HIS A 626 -29.81 -21.94 15.74
C HIS A 626 -30.50 -22.48 17.01
N PRO A 627 -31.25 -23.60 16.95
CA PRO A 627 -32.05 -24.09 18.08
C PRO A 627 -31.28 -24.23 19.40
N CYS A 628 -29.98 -24.53 19.36
CA CYS A 628 -29.15 -24.71 20.56
C CYS A 628 -28.82 -23.39 21.31
N VAL A 629 -29.02 -22.21 20.71
CA VAL A 629 -28.72 -20.91 21.35
C VAL A 629 -29.95 -20.01 21.48
N ARG A 630 -31.16 -20.50 21.18
CA ARG A 630 -32.39 -19.66 21.20
C ARG A 630 -32.70 -19.02 22.55
N LEU A 631 -32.19 -19.58 23.65
CA LEU A 631 -32.37 -19.05 25.01
C LEU A 631 -31.14 -18.31 25.55
N ALA A 632 -30.04 -18.28 24.79
CA ALA A 632 -28.81 -17.62 25.21
C ALA A 632 -28.95 -16.09 25.10
N ASN A 633 -28.14 -15.37 25.87
CA ASN A 633 -28.05 -13.92 25.78
C ASN A 633 -27.41 -13.50 24.44
N ASP A 634 -28.19 -12.81 23.60
CA ASP A 634 -27.79 -12.32 22.28
C ASP A 634 -27.12 -10.92 22.32
N ALA A 635 -26.82 -10.37 23.49
CA ALA A 635 -26.12 -9.09 23.59
C ALA A 635 -24.72 -9.15 22.97
N THR A 636 -24.40 -8.14 22.15
CA THR A 636 -23.14 -8.04 21.39
C THR A 636 -22.10 -7.13 22.03
N GLY A 637 -22.51 -6.21 22.92
CA GLY A 637 -21.63 -5.22 23.53
C GLY A 637 -20.97 -4.26 22.52
N ASN A 638 -21.65 -3.94 21.42
CA ASN A 638 -21.05 -3.33 20.23
C ASN A 638 -21.45 -1.86 19.96
N THR A 639 -22.28 -1.25 20.81
CA THR A 639 -22.89 0.06 20.51
C THR A 639 -22.12 1.19 21.19
N ASN A 640 -21.90 1.10 22.51
CA ASN A 640 -21.11 2.10 23.25
C ASN A 640 -20.23 1.44 24.32
N VAL A 641 -19.21 2.17 24.79
CA VAL A 641 -18.36 1.78 25.91
C VAL A 641 -18.13 2.97 26.82
N ILE A 642 -18.69 2.91 28.03
CA ILE A 642 -18.58 3.99 29.03
C ILE A 642 -17.81 3.51 30.25
N TYR A 643 -17.27 4.45 31.03
CA TYR A 643 -16.67 4.16 32.33
C TYR A 643 -17.62 4.56 33.45
N TRP A 644 -17.98 3.60 34.32
CA TRP A 644 -18.82 3.87 35.48
C TRP A 644 -18.49 2.89 36.62
N GLY A 645 -18.43 3.40 37.85
CA GLY A 645 -18.22 2.59 39.05
C GLY A 645 -16.95 1.72 39.03
N GLY A 646 -15.86 2.25 38.46
CA GLY A 646 -14.56 1.55 38.41
C GLY A 646 -14.44 0.50 37.30
N LYS A 647 -15.44 0.40 36.41
CA LYS A 647 -15.49 -0.59 35.33
C LYS A 647 -15.80 0.10 34.01
N LEU A 648 -15.39 -0.53 32.91
CA LEU A 648 -15.98 -0.23 31.61
C LEU A 648 -17.27 -1.03 31.45
N LEU A 649 -18.28 -0.41 30.86
CA LEU A 649 -19.54 -1.03 30.50
C LEU A 649 -19.65 -1.06 28.98
N ALA A 650 -19.55 -2.24 28.37
CA ALA A 650 -19.86 -2.44 26.96
C ALA A 650 -21.37 -2.60 26.79
N LEU A 651 -21.96 -1.69 26.01
CA LEU A 651 -23.41 -1.51 25.89
C LEU A 651 -23.91 -1.99 24.53
N ALA A 652 -25.07 -2.64 24.55
CA ALA A 652 -25.88 -2.93 23.38
C ALA A 652 -27.35 -2.99 23.81
N GLU A 653 -28.24 -2.25 23.14
CA GLU A 653 -29.62 -1.97 23.60
C GLU A 653 -30.57 -3.19 23.65
N ARG A 654 -30.06 -4.39 23.42
CA ARG A 654 -30.79 -5.65 23.43
C ARG A 654 -30.55 -6.50 24.68
N GLY A 655 -29.70 -6.05 25.58
CA GLY A 655 -29.37 -6.76 26.81
C GLY A 655 -28.81 -5.82 27.88
N LEU A 656 -28.51 -6.40 29.04
CA LEU A 656 -27.78 -5.70 30.10
C LEU A 656 -26.30 -5.53 29.71
N PRO A 657 -25.58 -4.57 30.31
CA PRO A 657 -24.17 -4.32 30.01
C PRO A 657 -23.29 -5.53 30.28
N TYR A 658 -22.19 -5.64 29.55
CA TYR A 658 -21.05 -6.45 29.97
C TYR A 658 -20.04 -5.54 30.67
N ALA A 659 -19.56 -5.93 31.84
CA ALA A 659 -18.48 -5.22 32.51
C ALA A 659 -17.12 -5.70 32.01
N LEU A 660 -16.19 -4.76 31.86
CA LEU A 660 -14.81 -5.00 31.49
C LEU A 660 -13.87 -4.27 32.45
N ASP A 661 -12.68 -4.83 32.62
CA ASP A 661 -11.58 -4.16 33.28
C ASP A 661 -10.99 -3.06 32.38
N PRO A 662 -10.82 -1.82 32.89
CA PRO A 662 -10.42 -0.67 32.07
C PRO A 662 -8.98 -0.73 31.53
N ASP A 663 -8.11 -1.53 32.11
CA ASP A 663 -6.69 -1.59 31.75
C ASP A 663 -6.39 -2.81 30.88
N THR A 664 -6.94 -3.96 31.24
CA THR A 664 -6.69 -5.24 30.59
C THR A 664 -7.68 -5.52 29.45
N LEU A 665 -8.82 -4.83 29.44
CA LEU A 665 -10.00 -5.09 28.60
C LEU A 665 -10.56 -6.51 28.76
N GLU A 666 -10.23 -7.21 29.85
CA GLU A 666 -10.83 -8.51 30.16
C GLU A 666 -12.31 -8.35 30.50
N THR A 667 -13.14 -9.24 29.96
CA THR A 667 -14.57 -9.25 30.25
C THR A 667 -14.82 -9.87 31.62
N LEU A 668 -15.38 -9.09 32.54
CA LEU A 668 -15.68 -9.50 33.91
C LEU A 668 -17.00 -10.28 34.01
N GLY A 669 -17.94 -10.02 33.11
CA GLY A 669 -19.22 -10.75 33.02
C GLY A 669 -20.38 -9.90 32.51
N ALA A 670 -21.51 -10.56 32.25
CA ALA A 670 -22.79 -9.92 31.93
C ALA A 670 -23.49 -9.44 33.22
N ASP A 671 -24.36 -8.44 33.08
CA ASP A 671 -25.17 -7.90 34.19
C ASP A 671 -24.32 -7.52 35.42
N PRO A 672 -23.57 -6.41 35.36
CA PRO A 672 -22.75 -5.95 36.47
C PRO A 672 -23.56 -5.54 37.71
N TYR A 673 -24.88 -5.50 37.61
CA TYR A 673 -25.79 -5.10 38.67
C TYR A 673 -26.38 -6.29 39.42
N ALA A 674 -25.99 -7.52 39.08
CA ALA A 674 -26.34 -8.74 39.82
C ALA A 674 -27.86 -8.91 40.04
N GLY A 675 -28.66 -8.65 39.01
CA GLY A 675 -30.11 -8.83 39.06
C GLY A 675 -30.88 -7.78 39.87
N GLN A 676 -30.28 -6.64 40.19
CA GLN A 676 -30.96 -5.53 40.90
C GLN A 676 -32.18 -4.98 40.15
N THR A 677 -32.24 -5.13 38.82
CA THR A 677 -33.40 -4.77 37.99
C THR A 677 -33.99 -6.00 37.32
N VAL A 678 -35.31 -6.00 37.14
CA VAL A 678 -36.01 -7.01 36.32
C VAL A 678 -36.00 -6.66 34.83
N ALA A 679 -35.56 -5.44 34.48
CA ALA A 679 -35.42 -4.98 33.11
C ALA A 679 -34.44 -5.87 32.33
N LYS A 680 -34.80 -6.17 31.08
CA LYS A 680 -34.05 -7.07 30.21
C LYS A 680 -33.02 -6.37 29.34
N THR A 681 -33.11 -5.05 29.20
CA THR A 681 -32.25 -4.25 28.33
C THR A 681 -31.68 -3.06 29.09
N PHE A 682 -30.65 -2.44 28.53
CA PHE A 682 -30.02 -1.23 29.04
C PHE A 682 -29.63 -0.36 27.85
N SER A 683 -29.91 0.94 27.91
CA SER A 683 -29.64 1.89 26.83
C SER A 683 -28.15 1.94 26.48
N ALA A 684 -27.81 2.11 25.20
CA ALA A 684 -26.44 2.38 24.78
C ALA A 684 -25.99 3.83 25.05
N HIS A 685 -26.92 4.70 25.46
CA HIS A 685 -26.71 6.13 25.66
C HIS A 685 -27.07 6.62 27.06
N PRO A 686 -26.63 5.94 28.12
CA PRO A 686 -26.85 6.48 29.45
C PRO A 686 -26.11 7.81 29.61
N LYS A 687 -26.61 8.70 30.46
CA LYS A 687 -26.06 10.04 30.65
C LYS A 687 -25.49 10.16 32.06
N VAL A 688 -24.26 10.64 32.18
CA VAL A 688 -23.64 10.94 33.46
C VAL A 688 -24.10 12.33 33.88
N ASP A 689 -24.77 12.44 35.03
CA ASP A 689 -25.07 13.73 35.64
C ASP A 689 -23.89 14.16 36.52
N PRO A 690 -23.11 15.17 36.12
CA PRO A 690 -21.93 15.59 36.87
C PRO A 690 -22.28 16.31 38.19
N PHE A 691 -23.53 16.73 38.38
CA PHE A 691 -23.99 17.46 39.58
C PHE A 691 -24.61 16.55 40.62
N LYS A 692 -25.12 15.39 40.20
CA LYS A 692 -25.72 14.37 41.08
C LYS A 692 -24.86 13.11 41.23
N GLU A 693 -23.77 13.03 40.48
CA GLU A 693 -22.86 11.87 40.44
C GLU A 693 -23.61 10.55 40.21
N GLU A 694 -24.52 10.55 39.24
CA GLU A 694 -25.29 9.37 38.87
C GLU A 694 -25.30 9.13 37.36
N LEU A 695 -25.40 7.85 36.98
CA LEU A 695 -25.61 7.42 35.62
C LEU A 695 -27.10 7.22 35.38
N VAL A 696 -27.73 8.08 34.59
CA VAL A 696 -29.14 7.97 34.21
C VAL A 696 -29.26 7.07 32.98
N ALA A 697 -30.05 6.02 33.07
CA ALA A 697 -30.22 5.03 32.02
C ALA A 697 -31.70 4.67 31.84
N TRP A 698 -31.98 3.95 30.76
CA TRP A 698 -33.31 3.40 30.52
C TRP A 698 -33.23 2.04 29.83
N SER A 699 -34.34 1.35 29.83
CA SER A 699 -34.60 0.09 29.16
C SER A 699 -35.87 0.25 28.36
N TYR A 700 -35.84 -0.10 27.08
CA TYR A 700 -37.03 -0.25 26.25
C TYR A 700 -37.15 -1.70 25.79
N GLN A 701 -38.38 -2.12 25.46
CA GLN A 701 -38.70 -3.54 25.43
C GLN A 701 -38.27 -4.21 26.74
N ALA A 702 -38.54 -3.51 27.86
CA ALA A 702 -37.93 -3.75 29.15
C ALA A 702 -38.34 -5.09 29.77
N LYS A 703 -39.50 -5.63 29.38
CA LYS A 703 -39.98 -6.97 29.78
C LYS A 703 -39.61 -8.06 28.78
N GLY A 704 -38.86 -7.73 27.74
CA GLY A 704 -38.45 -8.65 26.68
C GLY A 704 -38.87 -8.16 25.30
N LEU A 705 -38.41 -8.92 24.29
CA LEU A 705 -38.56 -8.60 22.87
C LEU A 705 -40.02 -8.28 22.50
N GLY A 706 -40.23 -7.14 21.83
CA GLY A 706 -41.55 -6.68 21.38
C GLY A 706 -42.45 -6.06 22.45
N SER A 707 -42.05 -6.02 23.73
CA SER A 707 -42.82 -5.31 24.76
C SER A 707 -42.77 -3.78 24.56
N SER A 708 -43.87 -3.09 24.83
CA SER A 708 -43.90 -1.61 24.86
C SER A 708 -43.60 -1.04 26.26
N ASP A 709 -43.15 -1.90 27.18
CA ASP A 709 -42.71 -1.51 28.51
C ASP A 709 -41.35 -0.80 28.42
N ILE A 710 -41.26 0.33 29.12
CA ILE A 710 -40.06 1.14 29.29
C ILE A 710 -39.79 1.28 30.78
N CYS A 711 -38.52 1.20 31.17
CA CYS A 711 -38.07 1.49 32.53
C CYS A 711 -36.97 2.55 32.47
N VAL A 712 -37.11 3.65 33.21
CA VAL A 712 -36.04 4.64 33.42
C VAL A 712 -35.50 4.44 34.83
N PHE A 713 -34.18 4.54 35.03
CA PHE A 713 -33.56 4.39 36.34
C PHE A 713 -32.21 5.11 36.41
N ASN A 714 -31.69 5.27 37.62
CA ASN A 714 -30.34 5.78 37.85
C ASN A 714 -29.44 4.72 38.48
N VAL A 715 -28.15 4.81 38.24
CA VAL A 715 -27.12 3.96 38.83
C VAL A 715 -26.12 4.84 39.55
N ASP A 716 -25.89 4.58 40.83
CA ASP A 716 -24.88 5.32 41.60
C ASP A 716 -23.44 4.83 41.31
N PRO A 717 -22.39 5.53 41.78
CA PRO A 717 -21.00 5.14 41.53
C PRO A 717 -20.59 3.80 42.15
N GLN A 718 -21.42 3.22 43.03
CA GLN A 718 -21.22 1.88 43.58
C GLN A 718 -21.95 0.79 42.77
N GLY A 719 -22.65 1.16 41.69
CA GLY A 719 -23.39 0.24 40.85
C GLY A 719 -24.76 -0.16 41.41
N ARG A 720 -25.35 0.65 42.32
CA ARG A 720 -26.70 0.41 42.84
C ARG A 720 -27.75 1.06 41.95
N ILE A 721 -28.75 0.28 41.53
CA ILE A 721 -29.88 0.78 40.73
C ILE A 721 -30.92 1.41 41.67
N GLY A 722 -31.41 2.59 41.31
CA GLY A 722 -32.45 3.32 42.02
C GLY A 722 -33.48 3.96 41.07
N ASN A 723 -34.49 4.59 41.68
CA ASN A 723 -35.53 5.39 41.01
C ASN A 723 -36.15 4.74 39.76
N GLU A 724 -36.37 3.43 39.78
CA GLU A 724 -37.02 2.75 38.66
C GLU A 724 -38.42 3.31 38.40
N ASN A 725 -38.63 3.82 37.19
CA ASN A 725 -39.91 4.31 36.70
C ASN A 725 -40.37 3.45 35.53
N TRP A 726 -41.36 2.61 35.78
CA TRP A 726 -41.93 1.71 34.79
C TRP A 726 -43.18 2.30 34.18
N PHE A 727 -43.17 2.44 32.85
CA PHE A 727 -44.34 2.87 32.09
C PHE A 727 -44.46 2.08 30.79
N LYS A 728 -45.63 2.19 30.15
CA LYS A 728 -45.95 1.43 28.95
C LYS A 728 -46.44 2.38 27.88
N ASP A 729 -45.74 2.39 26.75
CA ASP A 729 -46.18 3.12 25.56
C ASP A 729 -47.20 2.29 24.77
N ASN A 730 -47.94 2.95 23.87
CA ASN A 730 -48.95 2.34 23.01
C ASN A 730 -48.32 1.38 21.99
N THR A 731 -47.08 1.64 21.59
CA THR A 731 -46.34 0.87 20.59
C THR A 731 -44.96 0.53 21.11
N ALA A 732 -44.36 -0.55 20.61
CA ALA A 732 -42.98 -0.88 20.90
C ALA A 732 -42.06 -0.04 20.00
N GLY A 733 -41.83 1.21 20.37
CA GLY A 733 -40.95 2.13 19.67
C GLY A 733 -39.46 1.89 19.93
N TRP A 734 -38.61 2.69 19.29
CA TRP A 734 -37.16 2.62 19.43
C TRP A 734 -36.55 3.91 20.01
N PRO A 735 -36.57 4.08 21.35
CA PRO A 735 -35.87 5.16 22.02
C PRO A 735 -34.36 4.87 22.14
N HIS A 736 -33.64 5.03 21.03
CA HIS A 736 -32.20 4.78 20.95
C HIS A 736 -31.40 5.68 21.90
N ASP A 737 -31.72 6.98 21.90
CA ASP A 737 -31.06 8.02 22.70
C ASP A 737 -32.10 8.91 23.41
N GLY A 738 -31.65 9.71 24.38
CA GLY A 738 -32.52 10.53 25.21
C GLY A 738 -31.76 11.62 25.96
N TRP A 739 -32.41 12.76 26.13
CA TRP A 739 -31.89 13.88 26.91
C TRP A 739 -32.16 13.70 28.39
N VAL A 740 -31.30 14.29 29.21
CA VAL A 740 -31.48 14.40 30.66
C VAL A 740 -31.33 15.86 31.05
N THR A 741 -32.33 16.38 31.76
CA THR A 741 -32.25 17.67 32.47
C THR A 741 -32.06 17.40 33.96
N GLU A 742 -31.98 18.44 34.79
CA GLU A 742 -31.87 18.27 36.23
C GLU A 742 -32.98 17.37 36.80
N ASN A 743 -34.22 17.50 36.35
CA ASN A 743 -35.39 16.82 36.91
C ASN A 743 -36.11 15.87 35.94
N TRP A 744 -35.77 15.89 34.65
CA TRP A 744 -36.50 15.16 33.61
C TRP A 744 -35.59 14.31 32.74
N ILE A 745 -36.15 13.25 32.20
CA ILE A 745 -35.61 12.52 31.07
C ILE A 745 -36.56 12.70 29.89
N VAL A 746 -36.01 12.85 28.69
CA VAL A 746 -36.77 12.91 27.45
C VAL A 746 -36.18 11.91 26.47
N LEU A 747 -36.90 10.83 26.18
CA LEU A 747 -36.46 9.82 25.23
C LEU A 747 -36.93 10.18 23.82
N SER A 748 -36.01 10.16 22.85
CA SER A 748 -36.36 10.37 21.45
C SER A 748 -36.74 9.04 20.81
N VAL A 749 -38.02 8.88 20.45
CA VAL A 749 -38.51 7.68 19.80
C VAL A 749 -38.52 7.90 18.29
N MET A 750 -37.62 7.20 17.60
CA MET A 750 -37.58 7.19 16.15
C MET A 750 -38.83 6.51 15.55
N PRO A 751 -39.26 6.86 14.33
CA PRO A 751 -40.47 6.34 13.67
C PRO A 751 -40.31 4.88 13.19
N PHE A 752 -40.02 3.96 14.11
CA PHE A 752 -39.91 2.52 13.89
C PHE A 752 -40.84 1.76 14.84
N GLU A 753 -41.28 0.59 14.40
CA GLU A 753 -42.02 -0.37 15.22
C GLU A 753 -41.44 -1.77 15.12
N VAL A 754 -41.79 -2.59 16.11
CA VAL A 754 -41.50 -4.01 16.09
C VAL A 754 -42.48 -4.73 15.15
N ASN A 755 -41.96 -5.57 14.26
CA ASN A 755 -42.79 -6.46 13.43
C ASN A 755 -43.53 -7.50 14.29
N SER A 756 -44.68 -8.00 13.80
CA SER A 756 -45.44 -9.01 14.55
C SER A 756 -44.66 -10.31 14.73
N ASP A 757 -45.02 -11.09 15.74
CA ASP A 757 -44.37 -12.37 16.03
C ASP A 757 -44.48 -13.35 14.83
N GLU A 758 -45.61 -13.35 14.12
CA GLU A 758 -45.81 -14.12 12.89
C GLU A 758 -44.88 -13.66 11.77
N ALA A 759 -44.67 -12.34 11.63
CA ALA A 759 -43.75 -11.79 10.65
C ALA A 759 -42.30 -12.16 10.98
N LEU A 760 -41.89 -12.09 12.25
CA LEU A 760 -40.55 -12.51 12.69
C LEU A 760 -40.31 -14.00 12.43
N LYS A 761 -41.30 -14.87 12.71
CA LYS A 761 -41.26 -16.30 12.36
C LYS A 761 -41.15 -16.55 10.86
N ALA A 762 -41.72 -15.66 10.05
CA ALA A 762 -41.60 -15.68 8.59
C ALA A 762 -40.29 -15.05 8.07
N GLY A 763 -39.37 -14.64 8.96
CA GLY A 763 -38.07 -14.09 8.60
C GLY A 763 -38.04 -12.58 8.37
N ALA A 764 -39.03 -11.83 8.86
CA ALA A 764 -38.98 -10.37 8.87
C ALA A 764 -37.92 -9.85 9.86
N ASP A 765 -37.43 -8.63 9.62
CA ASP A 765 -36.54 -7.94 10.54
C ASP A 765 -37.28 -7.49 11.80
N HIS A 766 -36.56 -7.29 12.90
CA HIS A 766 -37.15 -6.82 14.15
C HIS A 766 -37.86 -5.47 13.99
N TRP A 767 -37.19 -4.53 13.32
CA TRP A 767 -37.71 -3.18 13.09
C TRP A 767 -38.34 -3.02 11.71
N THR A 768 -39.40 -2.21 11.64
CA THR A 768 -39.93 -1.64 10.40
C THR A 768 -40.09 -0.14 10.56
N PHE A 769 -39.59 0.62 9.58
CA PHE A 769 -39.80 2.07 9.50
C PHE A 769 -41.26 2.37 9.17
N ILE A 770 -41.83 3.38 9.82
CA ILE A 770 -43.21 3.84 9.61
C ILE A 770 -43.16 5.21 8.92
N PRO A 771 -43.41 5.27 7.60
CA PRO A 771 -43.47 6.55 6.87
C PRO A 771 -44.48 7.50 7.50
N ASP A 772 -44.17 8.81 7.46
CA ASP A 772 -45.03 9.90 7.92
C ASP A 772 -45.36 9.91 9.41
N ARG A 773 -44.85 8.97 10.22
CA ARG A 773 -45.02 8.99 11.67
C ARG A 773 -44.25 10.18 12.27
N PRO A 774 -44.90 11.05 13.06
CA PRO A 774 -44.25 12.11 13.83
C PRO A 774 -43.06 11.59 14.65
N ALA A 775 -42.02 12.41 14.81
CA ALA A 775 -41.04 12.14 15.87
C ALA A 775 -41.73 12.25 17.24
N GLU A 776 -41.46 11.31 18.13
CA GLU A 776 -42.09 11.22 19.44
C GLU A 776 -41.06 11.46 20.55
N PHE A 777 -41.47 12.18 21.60
CA PHE A 777 -40.66 12.56 22.74
C PHE A 777 -41.35 12.03 24.00
N LEU A 778 -40.80 10.98 24.61
CA LEU A 778 -41.33 10.43 25.86
C LEU A 778 -40.67 11.15 27.03
N VAL A 779 -41.44 11.97 27.73
CA VAL A 779 -40.99 12.77 28.86
C VAL A 779 -41.40 12.09 30.15
N ALA A 780 -40.45 11.85 31.04
CA ALA A 780 -40.69 11.29 32.37
C ALA A 780 -39.88 12.03 33.44
N PRO A 781 -40.40 12.15 34.66
CA PRO A 781 -39.64 12.70 35.78
C PRO A 781 -38.53 11.74 36.20
N ARG A 782 -37.33 12.26 36.46
CA ARG A 782 -36.20 11.45 37.00
C ARG A 782 -36.52 10.90 38.38
N LYS A 783 -37.28 11.64 39.18
CA LYS A 783 -37.82 11.19 40.47
C LYS A 783 -39.30 10.85 40.33
N ALA A 784 -39.57 9.62 39.91
CA ALA A 784 -40.93 9.16 39.62
C ALA A 784 -41.90 9.27 40.80
N SER A 785 -41.43 9.07 42.04
CA SER A 785 -42.28 9.15 43.24
C SER A 785 -42.71 10.57 43.61
N SER A 786 -42.03 11.60 43.09
CA SER A 786 -42.26 13.00 43.43
C SER A 786 -41.80 13.91 42.28
N PRO A 787 -42.58 14.01 41.19
CA PRO A 787 -42.27 14.89 40.07
C PRO A 787 -42.15 16.35 40.53
N HIS A 788 -41.21 17.11 39.94
CA HIS A 788 -40.96 18.50 40.33
C HIS A 788 -42.07 19.46 39.87
N HIS A 789 -42.81 19.11 38.81
CA HIS A 789 -43.84 19.96 38.23
C HIS A 789 -45.22 19.65 38.82
N PRO A 790 -45.99 20.65 39.30
CA PRO A 790 -47.23 20.44 40.05
C PRO A 790 -48.35 19.77 39.23
N GLY A 791 -48.32 19.93 37.90
CA GLY A 791 -49.26 19.30 36.98
C GLY A 791 -49.00 17.81 36.70
N TRP A 792 -47.99 17.18 37.29
CA TRP A 792 -47.59 15.79 37.01
C TRP A 792 -47.76 14.88 38.24
N LYS A 793 -48.20 13.65 38.01
CA LYS A 793 -48.44 12.62 39.04
C LYS A 793 -47.25 11.68 39.16
N ALA A 794 -47.14 11.02 40.31
CA ALA A 794 -46.11 10.01 40.53
C ALA A 794 -46.23 8.86 39.51
N GLY A 795 -45.11 8.49 38.90
CA GLY A 795 -45.02 7.47 37.85
C GLY A 795 -45.62 7.88 36.48
N GLU A 796 -46.03 9.14 36.31
CA GLU A 796 -46.55 9.64 35.04
C GLU A 796 -45.43 9.80 34.02
N PHE A 797 -45.75 9.50 32.76
CA PHE A 797 -44.97 9.91 31.59
C PHE A 797 -45.93 10.59 30.61
N ARG A 798 -45.42 11.44 29.72
CA ARG A 798 -46.18 12.03 28.62
C ARG A 798 -45.42 11.90 27.31
N LYS A 799 -46.16 11.74 26.23
CA LYS A 799 -45.68 11.74 24.86
C LYS A 799 -45.96 13.10 24.24
N TYR A 800 -44.93 13.70 23.66
CA TYR A 800 -45.06 14.86 22.79
C TYR A 800 -44.68 14.46 21.37
N THR A 801 -45.21 15.18 20.39
CA THR A 801 -44.95 14.90 18.96
C THR A 801 -44.38 16.12 18.25
N TRP A 802 -43.61 15.88 17.20
CA TRP A 802 -43.18 16.94 16.29
C TRP A 802 -43.22 16.46 14.83
N ASP A 803 -42.58 17.18 13.92
CA ASP A 803 -42.55 16.82 12.51
C ASP A 803 -41.94 15.43 12.29
N HIS A 804 -42.32 14.80 11.17
CA HIS A 804 -41.75 13.52 10.76
C HIS A 804 -40.27 13.68 10.44
N GLY A 805 -39.44 12.83 11.07
CA GLY A 805 -38.00 12.79 10.89
C GLY A 805 -37.35 11.94 11.97
N LEU A 806 -36.03 11.93 11.99
CA LEU A 806 -35.23 11.17 12.96
C LEU A 806 -34.34 12.12 13.77
N ILE A 807 -34.23 11.81 15.04
CA ILE A 807 -33.18 12.30 15.94
C ILE A 807 -32.51 11.03 16.43
N ILE A 808 -31.34 10.73 15.88
CA ILE A 808 -30.66 9.46 16.19
C ILE A 808 -29.96 9.63 17.53
N HIS A 809 -29.07 10.61 17.59
CA HIS A 809 -28.34 11.01 18.78
C HIS A 809 -28.81 12.37 19.28
N VAL A 810 -28.71 12.59 20.59
CA VAL A 810 -29.15 13.84 21.23
C VAL A 810 -27.97 14.74 21.56
N GLY A 811 -28.17 16.06 21.44
CA GLY A 811 -27.27 17.04 22.02
C GLY A 811 -27.51 17.17 23.52
N ASN A 812 -27.74 18.39 23.99
CA ASN A 812 -27.98 18.66 25.41
C ASN A 812 -29.39 19.18 25.66
N ALA A 813 -29.82 19.13 26.92
CA ALA A 813 -31.09 19.67 27.38
C ALA A 813 -30.96 20.32 28.75
N TRP A 814 -31.83 21.27 29.02
CA TRP A 814 -31.90 21.95 30.30
C TRP A 814 -33.32 22.45 30.60
N GLU A 815 -33.54 22.79 31.86
CA GLU A 815 -34.77 23.45 32.33
C GLU A 815 -34.58 24.98 32.27
N THR A 816 -35.57 25.68 31.74
CA THR A 816 -35.62 27.14 31.75
C THR A 816 -36.14 27.66 33.10
N GLU A 817 -35.92 28.95 33.38
CA GLU A 817 -36.42 29.60 34.61
C GLU A 817 -37.96 29.53 34.73
N ASP A 818 -38.67 29.49 33.60
CA ASP A 818 -40.13 29.32 33.55
C ASP A 818 -40.60 27.86 33.56
N GLY A 819 -39.70 26.90 33.82
CA GLY A 819 -40.02 25.49 34.04
C GLY A 819 -40.28 24.67 32.78
N LYS A 820 -39.92 25.18 31.60
CA LYS A 820 -39.98 24.45 30.32
C LYS A 820 -38.69 23.68 30.07
N LEU A 821 -38.76 22.70 29.18
CA LEU A 821 -37.58 21.95 28.76
C LEU A 821 -37.10 22.47 27.40
N GLU A 822 -35.83 22.85 27.33
CA GLU A 822 -35.15 23.15 26.08
C GLU A 822 -34.30 21.94 25.69
N LEU A 823 -34.51 21.43 24.47
CA LEU A 823 -33.81 20.28 23.92
C LEU A 823 -33.08 20.70 22.65
N GLU A 824 -31.83 20.29 22.50
CA GLU A 824 -31.07 20.53 21.28
C GLU A 824 -30.55 19.24 20.65
N SER A 825 -30.67 19.14 19.32
CA SER A 825 -29.94 18.14 18.55
C SER A 825 -29.99 18.42 17.05
N HIS A 826 -29.31 17.59 16.27
CA HIS A 826 -29.59 17.43 14.85
C HIS A 826 -30.99 16.80 14.66
N PHE A 827 -31.60 17.09 13.52
CA PHE A 827 -32.84 16.48 13.05
C PHE A 827 -32.71 16.24 11.56
N ILE A 828 -33.02 15.02 11.12
CA ILE A 828 -32.96 14.64 9.71
C ILE A 828 -34.33 14.23 9.20
N SER A 829 -34.66 14.62 7.98
CA SER A 829 -35.98 14.39 7.39
C SER A 829 -36.07 13.13 6.53
N PHE A 830 -35.07 12.24 6.60
CA PHE A 830 -34.95 11.03 5.79
C PHE A 830 -34.54 9.83 6.65
N ASN A 831 -34.87 8.63 6.19
CA ASN A 831 -34.49 7.41 6.91
C ASN A 831 -33.02 7.03 6.65
N VAL A 832 -32.18 7.04 7.69
CA VAL A 832 -30.78 6.58 7.63
C VAL A 832 -30.62 5.06 7.77
N PHE A 833 -31.70 4.35 8.12
CA PHE A 833 -31.75 2.90 8.22
C PHE A 833 -32.63 2.28 7.11
N PRO A 834 -32.24 2.42 5.82
CA PRO A 834 -33.07 1.99 4.69
C PRO A 834 -33.28 0.48 4.63
N MET A 835 -32.43 -0.32 5.31
CA MET A 835 -32.58 -1.78 5.41
C MET A 835 -33.89 -2.21 6.09
N TRP A 836 -34.50 -1.33 6.91
CA TRP A 836 -35.77 -1.59 7.59
C TRP A 836 -36.93 -0.78 7.00
N SER A 837 -36.77 -0.22 5.80
CA SER A 837 -37.87 0.48 5.12
C SER A 837 -38.87 -0.49 4.49
N PRO A 838 -40.16 -0.13 4.42
CA PRO A 838 -41.12 -0.86 3.61
C PRO A 838 -40.65 -0.95 2.15
N LYS A 839 -40.90 -2.07 1.46
CA LYS A 839 -40.39 -2.32 0.09
C LYS A 839 -40.72 -1.24 -0.94
N ASN A 840 -41.82 -0.51 -0.77
CA ASN A 840 -42.28 0.54 -1.69
C ASN A 840 -41.93 1.96 -1.21
N TYR A 841 -41.19 2.10 -0.10
CA TYR A 841 -40.81 3.40 0.44
C TYR A 841 -39.70 4.03 -0.41
N LYS A 842 -39.90 5.27 -0.82
CA LYS A 842 -38.88 6.09 -1.48
C LYS A 842 -38.39 7.12 -0.49
N SER A 843 -37.14 6.98 -0.04
CA SER A 843 -36.53 7.94 0.88
C SER A 843 -36.45 9.32 0.22
N PRO A 844 -36.79 10.41 0.94
CA PRO A 844 -36.57 11.76 0.44
C PRO A 844 -35.07 12.04 0.30
N LYS A 845 -34.72 13.14 -0.38
CA LYS A 845 -33.32 13.57 -0.47
C LYS A 845 -32.76 13.81 0.94
N PRO A 846 -31.50 13.42 1.22
CA PRO A 846 -30.87 13.70 2.50
C PRO A 846 -30.92 15.18 2.84
N ALA A 847 -31.57 15.49 3.96
CA ALA A 847 -31.72 16.83 4.48
C ALA A 847 -31.83 16.77 6.00
N GLY A 848 -31.35 17.82 6.65
CA GLY A 848 -31.33 17.94 8.08
C GLY A 848 -30.81 19.30 8.50
N ASP A 849 -31.00 19.62 9.76
CA ASP A 849 -30.52 20.84 10.41
C ASP A 849 -30.29 20.56 11.90
N TRP A 850 -29.67 21.51 12.61
CA TRP A 850 -29.69 21.53 14.07
C TRP A 850 -30.87 22.35 14.58
N TYR A 851 -31.62 21.81 15.53
CA TYR A 851 -32.80 22.43 16.11
C TYR A 851 -32.71 22.56 17.63
N ARG A 852 -33.40 23.58 18.14
CA ARG A 852 -33.79 23.71 19.53
C ARG A 852 -35.32 23.62 19.65
N TRP A 853 -35.79 22.74 20.52
CA TRP A 853 -37.20 22.52 20.82
C TRP A 853 -37.53 22.92 22.25
N THR A 854 -38.70 23.52 22.44
CA THR A 854 -39.21 23.88 23.77
C THR A 854 -40.43 23.01 24.10
N ILE A 855 -40.31 22.13 25.10
CA ILE A 855 -41.43 21.37 25.63
C ILE A 855 -42.04 22.12 26.81
N ASP A 856 -43.33 22.42 26.69
CA ASP A 856 -44.16 23.00 27.74
C ASP A 856 -44.84 21.87 28.54
N LEU A 857 -44.40 21.69 29.79
CA LEU A 857 -44.85 20.63 30.69
C LEU A 857 -46.29 20.81 31.19
N ASP A 858 -46.91 21.98 30.99
CA ASP A 858 -48.33 22.20 31.27
C ASP A 858 -49.24 21.61 30.18
N LYS A 859 -48.69 21.31 28.99
CA LYS A 859 -49.46 20.69 27.91
C LYS A 859 -49.74 19.21 28.21
N PRO A 860 -50.95 18.72 27.88
CA PRO A 860 -51.33 17.34 28.14
C PRO A 860 -50.58 16.36 27.23
N ASP A 861 -50.64 15.08 27.60
CA ASP A 861 -50.16 13.96 26.77
C ASP A 861 -50.72 14.01 25.33
N GLY A 862 -49.90 13.64 24.36
CA GLY A 862 -50.21 13.68 22.93
C GLY A 862 -50.06 15.05 22.27
N SER A 863 -49.65 16.10 23.01
CA SER A 863 -49.49 17.45 22.46
C SER A 863 -48.36 17.53 21.44
N ARG A 864 -48.55 18.35 20.39
CA ARG A 864 -47.50 18.68 19.43
C ARG A 864 -46.62 19.84 19.94
N ILE A 865 -45.31 19.71 19.83
CA ILE A 865 -44.33 20.74 20.19
C ILE A 865 -44.48 21.94 19.23
N PRO A 866 -44.57 23.18 19.75
CA PRO A 866 -44.79 24.37 18.94
C PRO A 866 -43.51 24.82 18.22
N GLY A 867 -43.31 24.32 17.00
CA GLY A 867 -42.15 24.69 16.16
C GLY A 867 -40.81 24.21 16.74
N GLY A 868 -39.76 24.33 15.93
CA GLY A 868 -38.38 24.13 16.35
C GLY A 868 -37.54 25.28 15.81
N ARG A 869 -36.69 25.88 16.65
CA ARG A 869 -35.78 26.93 16.21
C ARG A 869 -34.57 26.30 15.55
N LYS A 870 -34.44 26.50 14.23
CA LYS A 870 -33.24 26.11 13.50
C LYS A 870 -32.06 26.96 13.94
N MET A 871 -30.96 26.32 14.36
CA MET A 871 -29.75 27.03 14.80
C MET A 871 -28.68 27.07 13.71
N ILE A 872 -28.43 25.94 13.05
CA ILE A 872 -27.53 25.83 11.90
C ILE A 872 -28.09 24.88 10.85
N GLU A 873 -27.80 25.16 9.57
CA GLU A 873 -28.22 24.34 8.44
C GLU A 873 -27.18 23.30 8.04
N GLY A 874 -27.64 22.08 7.79
CA GLY A 874 -26.84 20.99 7.24
C GLY A 874 -27.17 19.63 7.85
N VAL A 875 -26.71 18.57 7.18
CA VAL A 875 -26.85 17.20 7.69
C VAL A 875 -25.67 16.88 8.61
N PHE A 876 -25.98 16.49 9.83
CA PHE A 876 -25.04 16.28 10.91
C PHE A 876 -25.44 15.07 11.75
N ASP A 877 -24.48 14.51 12.50
CA ASP A 877 -24.73 13.48 13.51
C ASP A 877 -23.54 13.38 14.47
N PHE A 878 -23.65 12.52 15.48
CA PHE A 878 -22.68 12.35 16.57
C PHE A 878 -22.40 13.69 17.30
N PRO A 879 -23.45 14.31 17.87
CA PRO A 879 -23.31 15.51 18.68
C PRO A 879 -22.52 15.20 19.95
N GLN A 880 -21.65 16.14 20.30
CA GLN A 880 -20.81 16.09 21.48
C GLN A 880 -20.83 17.46 22.15
N VAL A 881 -21.00 17.47 23.46
CA VAL A 881 -20.97 18.68 24.28
C VAL A 881 -19.93 18.51 25.37
N ASP A 882 -19.63 19.60 26.08
CA ASP A 882 -18.81 19.52 27.27
C ASP A 882 -19.60 18.87 28.41
N GLU A 883 -19.40 17.57 28.62
CA GLU A 883 -20.18 16.75 29.55
C GLU A 883 -20.08 17.20 31.01
N ARG A 884 -19.07 18.04 31.35
CA ARG A 884 -18.99 18.70 32.67
C ARG A 884 -20.21 19.57 32.98
N PHE A 885 -20.95 19.97 31.95
CA PHE A 885 -22.13 20.82 32.03
C PHE A 885 -23.42 20.12 31.58
N LEU A 886 -23.39 18.80 31.37
CA LEU A 886 -24.57 18.04 30.97
C LEU A 886 -25.72 18.27 31.97
N THR A 887 -26.96 18.26 31.49
CA THR A 887 -28.19 18.62 32.22
C THR A 887 -28.41 20.11 32.51
N ARG A 888 -27.42 20.95 32.21
CA ARG A 888 -27.49 22.42 32.27
C ARG A 888 -27.22 23.02 30.91
N LYS A 889 -27.52 24.30 30.74
CA LYS A 889 -27.37 24.98 29.46
C LYS A 889 -25.89 25.03 29.01
N THR A 890 -25.63 24.54 27.81
CA THR A 890 -24.35 24.65 27.09
C THR A 890 -24.51 25.54 25.87
N SER A 891 -23.46 26.27 25.51
CA SER A 891 -23.41 27.14 24.32
C SER A 891 -22.48 26.62 23.23
N ILE A 892 -21.66 25.60 23.48
CA ILE A 892 -20.71 25.03 22.52
C ILE A 892 -21.05 23.56 22.26
N ALA A 893 -21.13 23.20 20.98
CA ALA A 893 -21.29 21.82 20.54
C ALA A 893 -20.29 21.47 19.45
N PHE A 894 -19.91 20.19 19.41
CA PHE A 894 -19.08 19.58 18.39
C PHE A 894 -19.92 18.52 17.66
N ILE A 895 -19.77 18.41 16.35
CA ILE A 895 -20.59 17.47 15.58
C ILE A 895 -19.89 17.01 14.29
N GLY A 896 -20.15 15.77 13.88
CA GLY A 896 -19.74 15.26 12.57
C GLY A 896 -20.61 15.87 11.47
N GLY A 897 -19.97 16.38 10.40
CA GLY A 897 -20.66 16.95 9.26
C GLY A 897 -20.57 16.12 7.99
N PHE A 898 -21.65 16.09 7.23
CA PHE A 898 -21.75 15.36 5.97
C PHE A 898 -21.05 16.10 4.82
N ALA A 899 -20.52 15.34 3.86
CA ALA A 899 -19.92 15.87 2.65
C ALA A 899 -20.98 16.51 1.71
N GLU A 900 -20.73 17.73 1.22
CA GLU A 900 -21.67 18.52 0.40
C GLU A 900 -21.83 18.00 -1.05
N ALA A 901 -20.96 17.10 -1.51
CA ALA A 901 -20.87 16.68 -2.92
C ALA A 901 -20.78 15.15 -3.10
N TYR A 902 -21.28 14.36 -2.13
CA TYR A 902 -21.33 12.91 -2.27
C TYR A 902 -22.71 12.47 -2.76
N GLU A 903 -22.67 11.74 -3.85
CA GLU A 903 -23.85 11.36 -4.61
C GLU A 903 -24.26 9.91 -4.22
N SER A 904 -23.56 9.27 -3.27
CA SER A 904 -23.75 7.87 -2.83
C SER A 904 -25.00 7.64 -1.96
N GLU A 905 -25.52 6.41 -1.96
CA GLU A 905 -26.68 5.99 -1.16
C GLU A 905 -26.46 6.06 0.37
N ARG A 906 -25.21 6.10 0.85
CA ARG A 906 -24.87 6.32 2.27
C ARG A 906 -24.10 7.62 2.50
N PRO A 907 -24.35 8.31 3.62
CA PRO A 907 -23.63 9.51 3.95
C PRO A 907 -22.27 9.23 4.62
N VAL A 908 -21.25 9.98 4.23
CA VAL A 908 -19.89 9.90 4.79
C VAL A 908 -19.58 11.20 5.53
N PHE A 909 -19.19 11.10 6.80
CA PHE A 909 -18.70 12.22 7.59
C PHE A 909 -17.26 12.53 7.19
N ASN A 910 -16.98 13.77 6.76
CA ASN A 910 -15.64 14.18 6.32
C ASN A 910 -15.15 15.48 6.98
N LYS A 911 -15.87 15.94 8.01
CA LYS A 911 -15.55 17.16 8.75
C LYS A 911 -16.08 17.06 10.18
N ILE A 912 -15.37 17.71 11.09
CA ILE A 912 -15.86 18.03 12.42
C ILE A 912 -16.21 19.52 12.44
N ILE A 913 -17.32 19.86 13.08
CA ILE A 913 -17.81 21.22 13.21
C ILE A 913 -17.87 21.55 14.70
N LYS A 914 -17.21 22.62 15.10
CA LYS A 914 -17.42 23.29 16.39
C LYS A 914 -18.34 24.46 16.13
N PHE A 915 -19.41 24.62 16.91
CA PHE A 915 -20.28 25.77 16.75
C PHE A 915 -20.85 26.24 18.07
N ASN A 916 -21.20 27.51 18.11
CA ASN A 916 -21.91 28.10 19.22
C ASN A 916 -23.41 27.98 18.97
N THR A 917 -24.12 27.27 19.85
CA THR A 917 -25.53 26.94 19.70
C THR A 917 -26.45 28.15 19.87
N GLU A 918 -25.96 29.30 20.38
CA GLU A 918 -26.76 30.53 20.52
C GLU A 918 -26.62 31.47 19.31
N THR A 919 -25.38 31.64 18.84
CA THR A 919 -25.03 32.62 17.79
C THR A 919 -24.99 32.01 16.40
N GLY A 920 -24.87 30.68 16.28
CA GLY A 920 -24.69 29.96 15.02
C GLY A 920 -23.28 30.10 14.41
N VAL A 921 -22.35 30.80 15.07
CA VAL A 921 -20.96 30.91 14.62
C VAL A 921 -20.31 29.53 14.66
N LYS A 922 -19.70 29.11 13.55
CA LYS A 922 -19.09 27.78 13.40
C LYS A 922 -17.66 27.84 12.87
N GLU A 923 -16.86 26.92 13.35
CA GLU A 923 -15.53 26.58 12.86
C GLU A 923 -15.59 25.15 12.31
N VAL A 924 -14.90 24.90 11.18
CA VAL A 924 -15.00 23.61 10.48
C VAL A 924 -13.60 23.08 10.22
N PHE A 925 -13.31 21.90 10.75
CA PHE A 925 -12.12 21.13 10.41
C PHE A 925 -12.48 20.06 9.38
N ARG A 926 -11.81 20.07 8.22
CA ARG A 926 -12.04 19.10 7.13
C ARG A 926 -10.86 18.17 7.00
N VAL A 927 -11.11 16.87 6.96
CA VAL A 927 -10.06 15.89 6.61
C VAL A 927 -9.82 15.90 5.10
N PRO A 928 -8.70 15.30 4.61
CA PRO A 928 -8.47 15.14 3.17
C PRO A 928 -9.66 14.48 2.45
N ARG A 929 -9.80 14.75 1.14
CA ARG A 929 -10.98 14.32 0.35
C ARG A 929 -11.25 12.82 0.36
N ASP A 930 -10.21 12.02 0.59
CA ASP A 930 -10.26 10.57 0.66
C ASP A 930 -10.49 10.03 2.08
N GLY A 931 -10.74 10.91 3.06
CA GLY A 931 -10.89 10.56 4.46
C GLY A 931 -12.33 10.62 4.96
N SER A 932 -12.65 9.75 5.93
CA SER A 932 -13.87 9.82 6.73
C SER A 932 -13.51 9.95 8.22
N VAL A 933 -14.40 10.59 8.99
CA VAL A 933 -14.21 10.81 10.44
C VAL A 933 -15.23 10.01 11.23
N ALA A 934 -14.79 9.42 12.35
CA ALA A 934 -15.66 8.83 13.35
C ALA A 934 -16.15 9.88 14.36
N GLU A 935 -17.01 9.46 15.30
CA GLU A 935 -17.43 10.30 16.44
C GLU A 935 -16.22 10.90 17.18
N PRO A 936 -16.21 12.21 17.45
CA PRO A 936 -15.20 12.82 18.29
C PRO A 936 -15.49 12.62 19.78
N ALA A 937 -14.45 12.62 20.61
CA ALA A 937 -14.58 12.77 22.05
C ALA A 937 -13.92 14.07 22.50
N PHE A 938 -14.60 14.82 23.37
CA PHE A 938 -14.07 16.04 23.95
C PHE A 938 -13.18 15.75 25.16
N ILE A 939 -12.06 16.47 25.23
CA ILE A 939 -11.07 16.40 26.30
C ILE A 939 -10.94 17.82 26.87
N PRO A 940 -11.42 18.11 28.09
CA PRO A 940 -11.27 19.44 28.67
C PRO A 940 -9.79 19.77 28.91
N ARG A 941 -9.40 21.04 28.72
CA ARG A 941 -8.00 21.49 28.92
C ARG A 941 -7.51 21.28 30.34
N SER A 942 -8.42 21.51 31.29
CA SER A 942 -8.30 21.32 32.73
C SER A 942 -9.70 21.22 33.32
N GLU A 943 -9.83 20.78 34.57
CA GLU A 943 -11.12 20.71 35.26
C GLU A 943 -11.84 22.07 35.29
N ASP A 944 -11.09 23.16 35.49
CA ASP A 944 -11.60 24.54 35.52
C ASP A 944 -11.62 25.25 34.16
N ALA A 945 -11.31 24.56 33.05
CA ALA A 945 -11.28 25.19 31.74
C ALA A 945 -12.69 25.69 31.35
N PRO A 946 -12.81 26.84 30.65
CA PRO A 946 -14.10 27.28 30.11
C PRO A 946 -14.81 26.19 29.29
N GLU A 947 -16.13 26.29 29.18
CA GLU A 947 -16.94 25.38 28.35
C GLU A 947 -16.35 25.26 26.93
N GLY A 948 -16.08 24.02 26.51
CA GLY A 948 -15.56 23.73 25.16
C GLY A 948 -14.09 24.09 24.94
N ASP A 949 -13.35 24.55 25.95
CA ASP A 949 -11.90 24.75 25.88
C ASP A 949 -11.13 23.46 26.18
N GLY A 950 -10.36 22.98 25.20
CA GLY A 950 -9.66 21.71 25.29
C GLY A 950 -9.26 21.15 23.94
N TRP A 951 -9.44 19.84 23.78
CA TRP A 951 -9.11 19.10 22.57
C TRP A 951 -10.25 18.19 22.13
N LEU A 952 -10.27 17.84 20.85
CA LEU A 952 -11.04 16.72 20.33
C LEU A 952 -10.10 15.61 19.91
N ILE A 953 -10.44 14.37 20.26
CA ILE A 953 -9.81 13.17 19.72
C ILE A 953 -10.82 12.41 18.86
N PHE A 954 -10.42 12.02 17.65
CA PHE A 954 -11.28 11.24 16.76
C PHE A 954 -10.46 10.38 15.81
N TYR A 955 -11.07 9.29 15.36
CA TYR A 955 -10.47 8.39 14.37
C TYR A 955 -10.78 8.86 12.95
N VAL A 956 -9.78 8.71 12.08
CA VAL A 956 -9.84 9.02 10.66
C VAL A 956 -9.33 7.82 9.87
N GLU A 957 -10.17 7.32 8.98
CA GLU A 957 -9.77 6.38 7.93
C GLU A 957 -9.59 7.13 6.62
N ARG A 958 -8.71 6.64 5.74
CA ARG A 958 -8.49 7.21 4.40
C ARG A 958 -8.41 6.10 3.38
N THR A 959 -9.13 6.23 2.27
CA THR A 959 -9.14 5.21 1.21
C THR A 959 -7.78 5.06 0.50
N SER A 960 -6.93 6.08 0.57
CA SER A 960 -5.55 6.04 0.04
C SER A 960 -4.50 5.44 0.97
N SER A 961 -4.87 5.12 2.23
CA SER A 961 -3.94 4.70 3.27
C SER A 961 -4.41 3.40 3.93
N PRO A 962 -3.60 2.34 3.96
CA PRO A 962 -3.91 1.13 4.72
C PRO A 962 -3.72 1.31 6.25
N LYS A 963 -3.40 2.53 6.69
CA LYS A 963 -3.15 2.91 8.08
C LYS A 963 -4.23 3.88 8.57
N GLY A 964 -4.87 3.56 9.71
CA GLY A 964 -5.77 4.45 10.42
C GLY A 964 -5.03 5.58 11.14
N GLN A 965 -5.74 6.66 11.47
CA GLN A 965 -5.17 7.83 12.14
C GLN A 965 -6.06 8.29 13.29
N LEU A 966 -5.47 8.64 14.43
CA LEU A 966 -6.16 9.39 15.48
C LEU A 966 -5.71 10.84 15.37
N MET A 967 -6.65 11.74 15.16
CA MET A 967 -6.36 13.17 15.13
C MET A 967 -6.71 13.79 16.47
N ILE A 968 -5.80 14.63 16.97
CA ILE A 968 -6.01 15.46 18.14
C ILE A 968 -6.07 16.91 17.66
N LEU A 969 -7.23 17.55 17.82
CA LEU A 969 -7.50 18.93 17.40
C LEU A 969 -7.63 19.82 18.63
N ASP A 970 -6.98 20.98 18.63
CA ASP A 970 -7.15 21.96 19.71
C ASP A 970 -8.37 22.84 19.42
N THR A 971 -9.26 23.02 20.40
CA THR A 971 -10.47 23.81 20.20
C THR A 971 -10.20 25.31 20.08
N ALA A 972 -8.99 25.78 20.44
CA ALA A 972 -8.55 27.15 20.23
C ALA A 972 -7.97 27.41 18.82
N ASP A 973 -7.47 26.38 18.13
CA ASP A 973 -7.02 26.44 16.73
C ASP A 973 -7.63 25.27 15.94
N PHE A 974 -8.84 25.49 15.46
CA PHE A 974 -9.62 24.47 14.76
C PHE A 974 -9.16 24.21 13.31
N SER A 975 -8.08 24.86 12.86
CA SER A 975 -7.63 24.80 11.46
C SER A 975 -6.74 23.58 11.14
N LYS A 976 -6.09 22.99 12.16
CA LYS A 976 -5.12 21.91 12.01
C LYS A 976 -5.02 21.05 13.26
N PRO A 977 -4.68 19.75 13.15
CA PRO A 977 -4.42 18.92 14.31
C PRO A 977 -3.12 19.35 15.02
N VAL A 978 -3.10 19.26 16.34
CA VAL A 978 -1.88 19.41 17.16
C VAL A 978 -1.02 18.13 17.13
N ALA A 979 -1.68 16.99 16.94
CA ALA A 979 -1.01 15.71 16.75
C ALA A 979 -1.85 14.74 15.89
N ILE A 980 -1.17 13.85 15.18
CA ILE A 980 -1.75 12.70 14.49
C ILE A 980 -1.02 11.44 14.98
N VAL A 981 -1.75 10.54 15.62
CA VAL A 981 -1.25 9.22 16.02
C VAL A 981 -1.55 8.25 14.87
N GLN A 982 -0.52 7.63 14.29
CA GLN A 982 -0.68 6.70 13.18
C GLN A 982 -0.80 5.27 13.69
N MET A 983 -1.89 4.60 13.29
CA MET A 983 -2.05 3.17 13.50
C MET A 983 -1.31 2.38 12.41
N PRO A 984 -0.79 1.17 12.70
CA PRO A 984 -0.12 0.34 11.70
C PRO A 984 -1.10 -0.36 10.73
N PHE A 985 -2.40 -0.27 10.98
CA PHE A 985 -3.49 -0.83 10.18
C PHE A 985 -4.72 0.09 10.27
N THR A 986 -5.69 -0.08 9.37
CA THR A 986 -7.00 0.58 9.43
C THR A 986 -7.98 -0.33 10.19
N THR A 987 -8.81 0.26 11.05
CA THR A 987 -10.01 -0.36 11.62
C THR A 987 -11.26 0.31 11.05
N ARG A 988 -12.41 -0.36 11.10
CA ARG A 988 -13.71 0.28 10.82
C ARG A 988 -13.90 1.53 11.70
N ASN A 989 -14.72 2.48 11.25
CA ASN A 989 -15.19 3.56 12.14
C ASN A 989 -15.92 2.98 13.35
N GLN A 990 -15.77 3.65 14.51
CA GLN A 990 -16.51 3.27 15.71
C GLN A 990 -17.99 3.57 15.58
N VAL A 991 -18.78 2.97 16.46
CA VAL A 991 -20.14 3.48 16.75
C VAL A 991 -19.99 4.66 17.71
N HIS A 992 -19.66 4.36 18.98
CA HIS A 992 -19.37 5.38 19.98
C HIS A 992 -17.99 5.21 20.65
N GLY A 993 -17.51 6.29 21.28
CA GLY A 993 -16.34 6.25 22.14
C GLY A 993 -16.27 7.42 23.13
N ASN A 994 -15.66 7.18 24.29
CA ASN A 994 -15.64 8.12 25.41
C ASN A 994 -14.21 8.34 25.91
N TRP A 995 -13.91 9.58 26.28
CA TRP A 995 -12.66 9.93 26.95
C TRP A 995 -12.80 9.70 28.46
N VAL A 996 -11.84 9.03 29.06
CA VAL A 996 -11.75 8.81 30.51
C VAL A 996 -10.46 9.45 31.01
N PRO A 997 -10.53 10.57 31.76
CA PRO A 997 -9.34 11.21 32.29
C PRO A 997 -8.64 10.32 33.31
N ASN A 998 -7.32 10.46 33.45
CA ASN A 998 -6.60 9.87 34.56
C ASN A 998 -7.00 10.61 35.86
N PRO A 999 -7.63 9.94 36.85
CA PRO A 999 -8.07 10.59 38.08
C PRO A 999 -6.90 11.10 38.95
N ASN A 1000 -5.68 10.60 38.72
CA ASN A 1000 -4.48 11.03 39.43
C ASN A 1000 -3.38 11.40 38.43
N PRO A 1001 -3.33 12.65 37.92
CA PRO A 1001 -2.38 13.06 36.88
C PRO A 1001 -0.91 12.83 37.25
N GLU A 1002 -0.59 12.88 38.54
CA GLU A 1002 0.75 12.64 39.12
C GLU A 1002 1.18 11.16 39.09
N GLN A 1003 0.22 10.23 38.98
CA GLN A 1003 0.49 8.79 38.94
C GLN A 1003 0.11 8.23 37.57
N PRO A 1004 1.05 7.60 36.84
CA PRO A 1004 0.69 6.98 35.57
C PRO A 1004 -0.22 5.78 35.83
N LEU A 1005 -1.34 5.72 35.11
CA LEU A 1005 -2.12 4.50 34.88
C LEU A 1005 -1.21 3.33 34.46
N PRO A 1006 -1.62 2.08 34.72
CA PRO A 1006 -0.92 0.90 34.23
C PRO A 1006 -0.70 0.95 32.70
N LEU A 1007 0.35 0.28 32.21
CA LEU A 1007 0.50 0.11 30.77
C LEU A 1007 -0.66 -0.73 30.23
N LEU A 1008 -1.13 -0.38 29.03
CA LEU A 1008 -2.06 -1.24 28.32
C LEU A 1008 -1.36 -2.55 27.95
N THR A 1009 -0.09 -2.55 27.56
CA THR A 1009 0.63 -3.81 27.30
C THR A 1009 0.87 -4.62 28.56
N GLY A 1010 0.95 -5.94 28.43
CA GLY A 1010 1.19 -6.85 29.55
C GLY A 1010 2.36 -6.43 30.47
N PRO A 1011 2.34 -6.86 31.75
CA PRO A 1011 3.27 -6.37 32.77
C PRO A 1011 4.73 -6.58 32.35
N ILE A 1012 5.53 -5.51 32.42
CA ILE A 1012 6.98 -5.59 32.29
C ILE A 1012 7.48 -6.39 33.50
N LYS A 1013 7.95 -7.62 33.27
CA LYS A 1013 8.60 -8.40 34.33
C LYS A 1013 9.81 -7.62 34.82
N ASP A 1014 10.00 -7.55 36.14
CA ASP A 1014 11.21 -6.97 36.72
C ASP A 1014 12.46 -7.67 36.16
N VAL A 1015 13.18 -6.98 35.28
CA VAL A 1015 14.45 -7.46 34.76
C VAL A 1015 15.55 -6.86 35.61
N LYS A 1016 16.24 -7.68 36.40
CA LYS A 1016 17.54 -7.29 36.97
C LYS A 1016 18.56 -7.26 35.83
N PRO A 1017 19.14 -6.10 35.45
CA PRO A 1017 20.13 -6.04 34.40
C PRO A 1017 21.30 -6.94 34.74
N THR A 1018 21.64 -7.89 33.85
CA THR A 1018 22.81 -8.73 34.05
C THR A 1018 24.07 -7.95 33.67
N THR A 1019 24.98 -7.77 34.62
CA THR A 1019 26.29 -7.16 34.35
C THR A 1019 27.21 -8.10 33.54
N LYS A 1020 26.87 -9.40 33.47
CA LYS A 1020 27.67 -10.44 32.80
C LYS A 1020 27.90 -10.18 31.31
N TYR A 1021 26.96 -9.51 30.64
CA TYR A 1021 27.06 -9.15 29.22
C TYR A 1021 27.18 -7.64 29.00
N SER A 1022 27.42 -6.88 30.06
CA SER A 1022 27.62 -5.45 29.96
C SER A 1022 28.93 -5.18 29.22
N GLN A 1023 28.84 -4.58 28.03
CA GLN A 1023 30.00 -4.06 27.30
C GLN A 1023 30.62 -2.83 27.99
N LEU A 1024 29.98 -2.31 29.04
CA LEU A 1024 30.47 -1.22 29.88
C LEU A 1024 31.37 -1.69 31.03
N SER A 1025 31.70 -2.98 31.13
CA SER A 1025 32.66 -3.55 32.10
C SER A 1025 34.13 -3.09 31.90
N ARG A 1026 34.36 -2.04 31.10
CA ARG A 1026 35.65 -1.38 30.85
C ARG A 1026 35.64 0.11 31.12
N ILE A 1027 34.57 0.66 31.70
CA ILE A 1027 34.58 2.03 32.19
C ILE A 1027 34.82 1.94 33.69
N ASP A 1028 36.11 1.96 34.05
CA ASP A 1028 36.58 2.33 35.40
C ASP A 1028 36.33 3.82 35.64
#